data_AF-A0A2E5YP45-F1
#
_entry.id   AF-A0A2E5YP45-F1
#
_cell.length_a   1.000
_cell.length_b   1.000
_cell.length_c   1.000
_cell.angle_alpha   90.00
_cell.angle_beta   90.00
_cell.angle_gamma   90.00
#
_symmetry.space_group_name_H-M   'P 1'
#
loop_
_entity.id
_entity.type
_entity.pdbx_description
1 polymer ?
#
loop_
_entity_poly.entity_id
_entity_poly.type
_entity_poly.pdbx_seq_one_letter_code
_entity_poly.pdbx_strand_id
1 'polypeptide(L)'
;MSQIHLIVLAGLICVAVPGLSAHAGTPILYHSPADDGIPPAELPIEPGSPAITLFLYIDSGPSSSTIGAPCVDGNGDELCAWEFLLQTTGTASIQAFVPDPQRDVVSRTIAGEFAATGGDASDGELGPIRIGELDLNVGDDNWSVMIAAGTTVDASFDRASFQPVAIAAPEPQTLSQLAAGLLLLVWLGHLTHSRERSASHKTRQAHPGRLHLTFPALILALILSTATSASAQDSDADGIPDASDNCIHVANPGQEDAGGLYGPPSDGIGDLCQCGDVNADGLIDLLDIALYQRGLSGLLPTALDEDKCSVVGGRLDCEPNDHQRLREAIVGIAPGADQVCQNANALPPPPVRIVGSGDSITQGFSANCSCNAGFLGLLCLLCPAGGDQPEYSWFDGGSLGNSFYDLYGGSSSGILSSRVSQSGAEMTGGGDTFSNQADDILALVPVPDLVVLELGGNDVCNRDCVDPGHCANALYDEMTWTSAVEAGLEKLVGFNHPTSLPVGSTIYLLGVPRVQDLYAAGVAKQQTASDIDCDSFRDTFNVCEIATLDAPMNGEDLQTRLEGISLRIPRYNEILRDLALAYTSNQNGKNPHGIEVIADYVNESLPSIGTTPFGANEINGGDCFHPSLSGQSQLAAGAWFSNPR
;
A
#
# COMPACT_ATOMS: atom_id res chain seq x y z
N MET A 1 -22.76 72.71 -50.04
CA MET A 1 -22.92 71.47 -50.81
C MET A 1 -21.57 70.76 -50.87
N SER A 2 -21.58 69.46 -50.60
CA SER A 2 -20.55 68.45 -50.89
C SER A 2 -19.31 68.31 -49.97
N GLN A 3 -19.41 67.28 -49.13
CA GLN A 3 -18.45 66.21 -48.78
C GLN A 3 -16.95 66.51 -48.60
N ILE A 4 -16.48 66.21 -47.37
CA ILE A 4 -15.08 65.86 -47.04
C ILE A 4 -15.12 64.49 -46.34
N HIS A 5 -14.32 63.54 -46.84
CA HIS A 5 -14.10 62.22 -46.24
C HIS A 5 -13.36 62.33 -44.90
N LEU A 6 -13.86 61.64 -43.87
CA LEU A 6 -13.16 61.43 -42.61
C LEU A 6 -12.95 59.92 -42.40
N ILE A 7 -11.69 59.50 -42.48
CA ILE A 7 -11.21 58.19 -42.05
C ILE A 7 -10.93 58.33 -40.54
N VAL A 8 -11.65 57.59 -39.70
CA VAL A 8 -11.40 57.51 -38.25
C VAL A 8 -10.56 56.26 -37.98
N LEU A 9 -9.34 56.47 -37.50
CA LEU A 9 -8.44 55.45 -36.99
C LEU A 9 -8.83 55.15 -35.52
N ALA A 10 -9.29 53.93 -35.24
CA ALA A 10 -9.54 53.46 -33.88
C ALA A 10 -8.22 52.99 -33.26
N GLY A 11 -7.67 53.78 -32.33
CA GLY A 11 -6.59 53.36 -31.45
C GLY A 11 -7.15 52.75 -30.18
N LEU A 12 -7.14 51.42 -30.08
CA LEU A 12 -7.41 50.69 -28.84
C LEU A 12 -6.19 50.84 -27.92
N ILE A 13 -6.34 51.55 -26.81
CA ILE A 13 -5.39 51.51 -25.69
C ILE A 13 -5.72 50.24 -24.89
N CYS A 14 -4.91 49.19 -25.07
CA CYS A 14 -4.91 48.04 -24.16
C CYS A 14 -4.32 48.49 -22.83
N VAL A 15 -5.18 48.77 -21.84
CA VAL A 15 -4.77 48.73 -20.43
C VAL A 15 -4.69 47.26 -20.07
N ALA A 16 -3.47 46.74 -19.91
CA ALA A 16 -3.26 45.46 -19.27
C ALA A 16 -3.74 45.58 -17.82
N VAL A 17 -4.90 44.99 -17.52
CA VAL A 17 -5.25 44.63 -16.16
C VAL A 17 -4.35 43.44 -15.84
N PRO A 18 -3.45 43.50 -14.85
CA PRO A 18 -2.80 42.30 -14.38
C PRO A 18 -3.91 41.38 -13.85
N GLY A 19 -4.06 40.21 -14.44
CA GLY A 19 -4.87 39.15 -13.86
C GLY A 19 -4.34 38.90 -12.47
N LEU A 20 -5.12 39.27 -11.45
CA LEU A 20 -4.96 38.74 -10.12
C LEU A 20 -5.32 37.26 -10.23
N SER A 21 -4.31 36.39 -10.29
CA SER A 21 -4.49 34.98 -9.95
C SER A 21 -5.06 34.96 -8.53
N ALA A 22 -6.31 34.55 -8.38
CA ALA A 22 -6.89 34.27 -7.08
C ALA A 22 -5.98 33.21 -6.43
N HIS A 23 -5.34 33.58 -5.32
CA HIS A 23 -4.74 32.57 -4.46
C HIS A 23 -5.89 31.84 -3.78
N ALA A 24 -5.81 30.51 -3.74
CA ALA A 24 -6.75 29.65 -3.05
C ALA A 24 -6.95 30.11 -1.60
N GLY A 25 -8.19 30.01 -1.10
CA GLY A 25 -8.44 30.21 0.32
C GLY A 25 -7.76 29.10 1.12
N THR A 26 -7.34 29.37 2.37
CA THR A 26 -6.88 28.29 3.25
C THR A 26 -8.09 27.41 3.60
N PRO A 27 -8.01 26.07 3.44
CA PRO A 27 -9.09 25.17 3.82
C PRO A 27 -9.50 25.38 5.28
N ILE A 28 -10.79 25.26 5.57
CA ILE A 28 -11.34 25.44 6.91
C ILE A 28 -11.88 24.12 7.46
N LEU A 29 -11.45 23.75 8.66
CA LEU A 29 -12.03 22.67 9.44
C LEU A 29 -12.99 23.25 10.48
N TYR A 30 -14.22 22.76 10.52
CA TYR A 30 -15.28 23.32 11.37
C TYR A 30 -16.30 22.26 11.78
N HIS A 31 -17.13 22.65 12.75
CA HIS A 31 -18.35 21.93 13.10
C HIS A 31 -19.57 22.61 12.45
N SER A 32 -20.42 21.87 11.74
CA SER A 32 -21.74 22.36 11.29
C SER A 32 -22.85 21.83 12.21
N PRO A 33 -23.47 22.65 13.07
CA PRO A 33 -24.52 22.20 13.99
C PRO A 33 -25.77 21.63 13.31
N ALA A 34 -26.03 22.06 12.07
CA ALA A 34 -27.18 21.62 11.29
C ALA A 34 -26.89 20.42 10.37
N ASP A 35 -25.64 19.95 10.36
CA ASP A 35 -25.16 18.89 9.46
C ASP A 35 -25.46 19.17 7.98
N ASP A 36 -25.35 20.43 7.58
CA ASP A 36 -25.69 20.94 6.24
C ASP A 36 -24.47 21.34 5.40
N GLY A 37 -23.27 21.18 5.96
CA GLY A 37 -22.02 21.58 5.33
C GLY A 37 -21.87 23.10 5.11
N ILE A 38 -22.67 23.92 5.81
CA ILE A 38 -22.52 25.37 5.79
C ILE A 38 -21.61 25.79 6.96
N PRO A 39 -20.46 26.44 6.68
CA PRO A 39 -19.60 26.95 7.74
C PRO A 39 -20.33 27.97 8.63
N PRO A 40 -20.25 27.84 9.96
CA PRO A 40 -20.92 28.76 10.87
C PRO A 40 -20.24 30.13 10.82
N ALA A 41 -21.04 31.21 10.89
CA ALA A 41 -20.53 32.58 10.83
C ALA A 41 -19.76 33.01 12.09
N GLU A 42 -20.03 32.34 13.22
CA GLU A 42 -19.37 32.52 14.52
C GLU A 42 -19.13 31.13 15.13
N LEU A 43 -18.30 31.04 16.17
CA LEU A 43 -18.04 29.79 16.88
C LEU A 43 -19.36 29.12 17.31
N PRO A 44 -19.64 27.88 16.86
CA PRO A 44 -20.81 27.14 17.31
C PRO A 44 -20.87 27.02 18.83
N ILE A 45 -22.06 27.32 19.34
CA ILE A 45 -22.38 27.29 20.75
C ILE A 45 -23.32 26.11 20.98
N GLU A 46 -22.82 25.06 21.62
CA GLU A 46 -23.56 23.82 21.83
C GLU A 46 -24.24 23.83 23.22
N PRO A 47 -25.54 23.45 23.30
CA PRO A 47 -26.27 23.40 24.56
C PRO A 47 -25.69 22.31 25.49
N GLY A 48 -25.42 22.68 26.74
CA GLY A 48 -24.64 21.88 27.67
C GLY A 48 -25.31 20.58 28.16
N SER A 49 -24.52 19.50 28.13
CA SER A 49 -24.54 18.25 28.91
C SER A 49 -25.71 17.24 28.78
N PRO A 50 -25.43 15.93 28.95
CA PRO A 50 -24.11 15.31 29.10
C PRO A 50 -23.47 14.89 27.78
N ALA A 51 -24.21 14.82 26.68
CA ALA A 51 -23.73 14.30 25.40
C ALA A 51 -23.89 15.35 24.29
N ILE A 52 -22.83 15.59 23.53
CA ILE A 52 -22.79 16.51 22.39
C ILE A 52 -22.21 15.75 21.20
N THR A 53 -22.82 15.89 20.03
CA THR A 53 -22.31 15.30 18.78
C THR A 53 -21.87 16.44 17.87
N LEU A 54 -20.59 16.45 17.48
CA LEU A 54 -20.07 17.40 16.51
C LEU A 54 -20.04 16.78 15.12
N PHE A 55 -20.77 17.37 14.17
CA PHE A 55 -20.63 17.07 12.74
C PHE A 55 -19.43 17.81 12.16
N LEU A 56 -18.37 17.08 11.85
CA LEU A 56 -17.09 17.63 11.40
C LEU A 56 -17.07 17.77 9.88
N TYR A 57 -16.63 18.92 9.41
CA TYR A 57 -16.48 19.23 7.99
C TYR A 57 -15.15 19.91 7.72
N ILE A 58 -14.56 19.61 6.58
CA ILE A 58 -13.48 20.38 5.97
C ILE A 58 -14.01 21.00 4.67
N ASP A 59 -13.83 22.29 4.47
CA ASP A 59 -14.25 22.98 3.24
C ASP A 59 -13.02 23.56 2.56
N SER A 60 -12.77 23.08 1.35
CA SER A 60 -11.67 23.52 0.52
C SER A 60 -12.03 24.77 -0.29
N GLY A 61 -13.31 24.98 -0.60
CA GLY A 61 -13.78 26.03 -1.49
C GLY A 61 -14.35 25.49 -2.81
N PRO A 62 -15.02 26.35 -3.60
CA PRO A 62 -15.79 25.90 -4.76
C PRO A 62 -15.01 25.93 -6.07
N SER A 63 -13.76 26.40 -6.11
CA SER A 63 -13.05 26.58 -7.38
C SER A 63 -12.37 25.28 -7.81
N SER A 64 -12.74 24.80 -9.00
CA SER A 64 -12.13 23.65 -9.64
C SER A 64 -11.09 24.10 -10.67
N SER A 65 -9.98 23.38 -10.73
CA SER A 65 -9.01 23.38 -11.82
C SER A 65 -9.71 23.17 -13.17
N THR A 66 -9.51 24.12 -14.10
CA THR A 66 -10.09 24.04 -15.47
C THR A 66 -9.08 23.61 -16.52
N ILE A 67 -7.84 23.33 -16.10
CA ILE A 67 -6.72 22.90 -16.93
C ILE A 67 -5.86 21.99 -16.06
N GLY A 68 -5.76 20.70 -16.41
CA GLY A 68 -4.90 19.75 -15.70
C GLY A 68 -5.56 18.44 -15.26
N ALA A 69 -4.76 17.57 -14.64
CA ALA A 69 -5.27 16.47 -13.81
C ALA A 69 -5.49 17.02 -12.39
N PRO A 70 -6.60 16.67 -11.70
CA PRO A 70 -6.77 17.03 -10.30
C PRO A 70 -5.52 16.64 -9.52
N CYS A 71 -5.08 17.50 -8.59
CA CYS A 71 -3.99 17.16 -7.68
C CYS A 71 -2.64 16.95 -8.42
N VAL A 72 -2.30 17.79 -9.42
CA VAL A 72 -1.03 17.75 -10.19
C VAL A 72 -0.58 19.13 -10.65
N ASP A 73 -1.44 19.76 -11.44
CA ASP A 73 -1.27 21.05 -12.09
C ASP A 73 -2.53 21.91 -11.87
N GLY A 74 -3.41 21.41 -10.99
CA GLY A 74 -4.58 22.11 -10.52
C GLY A 74 -4.17 23.38 -9.77
N ASN A 75 -4.73 24.51 -10.19
CA ASN A 75 -4.59 25.80 -9.51
C ASN A 75 -5.88 26.17 -8.75
N GLY A 76 -6.77 25.20 -8.53
CA GLY A 76 -8.05 25.38 -7.85
C GLY A 76 -7.93 25.15 -6.35
N ASP A 77 -9.07 25.14 -5.66
CA ASP A 77 -9.17 24.88 -4.24
C ASP A 77 -9.38 23.37 -3.94
N GLU A 78 -8.94 22.45 -4.81
CA GLU A 78 -9.04 21.01 -4.52
C GLU A 78 -8.14 20.62 -3.32
N LEU A 79 -8.67 19.75 -2.45
CA LEU A 79 -7.91 19.06 -1.40
C LEU A 79 -7.52 17.65 -1.87
N CYS A 80 -6.22 17.36 -1.84
CA CYS A 80 -5.69 16.06 -2.23
C CYS A 80 -5.49 15.15 -1.02
N ALA A 81 -5.11 15.74 0.11
CA ALA A 81 -4.99 15.05 1.37
C ALA A 81 -5.17 16.02 2.53
N TRP A 82 -5.55 15.52 3.68
CA TRP A 82 -5.63 16.28 4.92
C TRP A 82 -5.33 15.40 6.13
N GLU A 83 -4.77 16.03 7.16
CA GLU A 83 -4.65 15.47 8.50
C GLU A 83 -4.86 16.56 9.55
N PHE A 84 -5.44 16.20 10.68
CA PHE A 84 -5.58 17.13 11.80
C PHE A 84 -5.64 16.43 13.15
N LEU A 85 -5.32 17.19 14.19
CA LEU A 85 -5.45 16.84 15.59
C LEU A 85 -6.39 17.84 16.27
N LEU A 86 -7.50 17.34 16.81
CA LEU A 86 -8.36 18.06 17.73
C LEU A 86 -7.99 17.74 19.17
N GLN A 87 -8.03 18.76 20.03
CA GLN A 87 -7.86 18.62 21.46
C GLN A 87 -9.08 19.20 22.20
N THR A 88 -9.58 18.42 23.16
CA THR A 88 -10.60 18.90 24.09
C THR A 88 -9.96 19.58 25.28
N THR A 89 -10.55 20.67 25.76
CA THR A 89 -10.16 21.31 27.03
C THR A 89 -11.28 21.25 28.06
N GLY A 90 -10.93 21.46 29.32
CA GLY A 90 -11.91 21.54 30.40
C GLY A 90 -12.54 20.19 30.74
N THR A 91 -13.88 20.11 30.75
CA THR A 91 -14.62 18.88 31.11
C THR A 91 -15.10 18.05 29.93
N ALA A 92 -14.78 18.44 28.70
CA ALA A 92 -15.08 17.64 27.53
C ALA A 92 -14.18 16.40 27.44
N SER A 93 -14.76 15.27 27.08
CA SER A 93 -14.05 14.04 26.79
C SER A 93 -14.67 13.32 25.60
N ILE A 94 -13.86 12.98 24.61
CA ILE A 94 -14.30 12.26 23.41
C ILE A 94 -14.67 10.82 23.78
N GLN A 95 -15.82 10.37 23.30
CA GLN A 95 -16.36 9.03 23.56
C GLN A 95 -16.23 8.11 22.34
N ALA A 96 -16.57 8.63 21.16
CA ALA A 96 -16.59 7.86 19.93
C ALA A 96 -16.46 8.80 18.72
N PHE A 97 -16.09 8.20 17.59
CA PHE A 97 -16.15 8.83 16.29
C PHE A 97 -16.82 7.86 15.31
N VAL A 98 -17.71 8.38 14.48
CA VAL A 98 -18.34 7.63 13.38
C VAL A 98 -17.96 8.33 12.08
N PRO A 99 -17.11 7.72 11.23
CA PRO A 99 -16.73 8.31 9.96
C PRO A 99 -17.93 8.40 9.01
N ASP A 100 -17.90 9.36 8.10
CA ASP A 100 -18.83 9.39 6.99
C ASP A 100 -18.64 8.15 6.09
N PRO A 101 -19.69 7.38 5.78
CA PRO A 101 -19.54 6.12 5.04
C PRO A 101 -19.10 6.31 3.59
N GLN A 102 -19.14 7.54 3.06
CA GLN A 102 -18.68 7.86 1.71
C GLN A 102 -17.22 8.32 1.68
N ARG A 103 -16.56 8.43 2.84
CA ARG A 103 -15.20 8.96 2.97
C ARG A 103 -14.27 7.91 3.54
N ASP A 104 -13.08 7.85 2.96
CA ASP A 104 -11.98 7.07 3.50
C ASP A 104 -11.26 7.89 4.57
N VAL A 105 -11.59 7.63 5.83
CA VAL A 105 -11.04 8.33 6.99
C VAL A 105 -10.36 7.35 7.92
N VAL A 106 -9.06 7.53 8.14
CA VAL A 106 -8.31 6.83 9.19
C VAL A 106 -8.27 7.74 10.40
N SER A 107 -8.66 7.24 11.58
CA SER A 107 -8.78 8.08 12.78
C SER A 107 -8.41 7.38 14.07
N ARG A 108 -7.81 8.14 14.98
CA ARG A 108 -7.49 7.73 16.35
C ARG A 108 -8.32 8.55 17.32
N THR A 109 -9.07 7.85 18.16
CA THR A 109 -9.88 8.47 19.21
C THR A 109 -9.35 8.10 20.59
N ILE A 110 -8.98 9.09 21.38
CA ILE A 110 -8.72 8.94 22.81
C ILE A 110 -9.47 10.02 23.59
N ALA A 111 -9.60 9.84 24.91
CA ALA A 111 -10.50 10.66 25.74
C ALA A 111 -10.32 12.18 25.65
N GLY A 112 -9.13 12.69 25.27
CA GLY A 112 -8.85 14.12 25.14
C GLY A 112 -8.34 14.59 23.77
N GLU A 113 -8.14 13.67 22.85
CA GLU A 113 -7.58 13.96 21.52
C GLU A 113 -8.26 13.12 20.45
N PHE A 114 -8.49 13.75 19.29
CA PHE A 114 -8.97 13.08 18.09
C PHE A 114 -8.07 13.44 16.92
N ALA A 115 -7.42 12.44 16.33
CA ALA A 115 -6.61 12.61 15.13
C ALA A 115 -7.30 11.93 13.95
N ALA A 116 -7.27 12.55 12.77
CA ALA A 116 -7.83 11.98 11.56
C ALA A 116 -7.01 12.38 10.33
N THR A 117 -6.97 11.48 9.34
CA THR A 117 -6.40 11.73 8.02
C THR A 117 -7.28 11.13 6.93
N GLY A 118 -7.29 11.77 5.77
CA GLY A 118 -8.07 11.38 4.60
C GLY A 118 -7.73 12.23 3.39
N GLY A 119 -8.62 12.20 2.41
CA GLY A 119 -8.48 12.87 1.12
C GLY A 119 -8.39 11.88 -0.04
N ASP A 120 -8.53 12.42 -1.25
CA ASP A 120 -8.40 11.68 -2.49
C ASP A 120 -7.40 12.39 -3.38
N ALA A 121 -6.16 11.92 -3.37
CA ALA A 121 -5.10 12.52 -4.16
C ALA A 121 -5.23 12.21 -5.66
N SER A 122 -6.15 11.32 -6.07
CA SER A 122 -6.38 10.96 -7.46
C SER A 122 -7.41 11.88 -8.11
N ASP A 123 -8.56 12.04 -7.45
CA ASP A 123 -9.69 12.81 -7.97
C ASP A 123 -9.77 14.23 -7.39
N GLY A 124 -9.19 14.48 -6.21
CA GLY A 124 -9.31 15.72 -5.47
C GLY A 124 -10.70 15.92 -4.85
N GLU A 125 -10.75 16.54 -3.68
CA GLU A 125 -12.01 16.86 -3.00
C GLU A 125 -12.31 18.37 -3.08
N LEU A 126 -13.57 18.72 -3.34
CA LEU A 126 -14.02 20.11 -3.50
C LEU A 126 -15.19 20.45 -2.57
N GLY A 127 -15.20 21.69 -2.08
CA GLY A 127 -16.27 22.23 -1.26
C GLY A 127 -16.35 21.57 0.12
N PRO A 128 -17.52 21.63 0.79
CA PRO A 128 -17.68 21.07 2.12
C PRO A 128 -17.71 19.54 2.08
N ILE A 129 -16.69 18.94 2.66
CA ILE A 129 -16.49 17.51 2.82
C ILE A 129 -16.86 17.13 4.26
N ARG A 130 -17.89 16.30 4.39
CA ARG A 130 -18.31 15.76 5.69
C ARG A 130 -17.34 14.65 6.12
N ILE A 131 -16.66 14.84 7.24
CA ILE A 131 -15.68 13.88 7.77
C ILE A 131 -16.38 12.81 8.61
N GLY A 132 -17.33 13.21 9.46
CA GLY A 132 -18.06 12.31 10.34
C GLY A 132 -18.59 12.98 11.61
N GLU A 133 -18.98 12.14 12.56
CA GLU A 133 -19.60 12.52 13.83
C GLU A 133 -18.66 12.25 15.00
N LEU A 134 -18.33 13.28 15.77
CA LEU A 134 -17.50 13.18 16.97
C LEU A 134 -18.35 13.35 18.23
N ASP A 135 -18.50 12.27 18.98
CA ASP A 135 -19.30 12.25 20.20
C ASP A 135 -18.45 12.65 21.42
N LEU A 136 -18.97 13.61 22.19
CA LEU A 136 -18.37 14.15 23.39
C LEU A 136 -19.26 13.91 24.60
N ASN A 137 -18.63 13.63 25.73
CA ASN A 137 -19.23 13.76 27.03
C ASN A 137 -18.72 15.05 27.67
N VAL A 138 -19.61 15.90 28.17
CA VAL A 138 -19.25 17.17 28.82
C VAL A 138 -19.82 17.25 30.24
N GLY A 139 -18.97 17.62 31.20
CA GLY A 139 -19.33 17.62 32.63
C GLY A 139 -19.95 18.92 33.14
N ASP A 140 -19.59 20.06 32.55
CA ASP A 140 -20.08 21.40 32.87
C ASP A 140 -19.94 22.34 31.66
N ASP A 141 -20.14 23.65 31.85
CA ASP A 141 -20.00 24.67 30.79
C ASP A 141 -18.57 25.22 30.68
N ASN A 142 -17.56 24.49 31.16
CA ASN A 142 -16.15 24.83 31.02
C ASN A 142 -15.47 23.78 30.14
N TRP A 143 -15.68 23.88 28.83
CA TRP A 143 -15.03 23.03 27.84
C TRP A 143 -14.81 23.77 26.51
N SER A 144 -13.98 23.22 25.65
CA SER A 144 -13.91 23.60 24.23
C SER A 144 -13.28 22.48 23.42
N VAL A 145 -13.50 22.49 22.11
CA VAL A 145 -12.75 21.68 21.15
C VAL A 145 -11.96 22.61 20.24
N MET A 146 -10.66 22.37 20.13
CA MET A 146 -9.75 23.19 19.34
C MET A 146 -8.97 22.35 18.35
N ILE A 147 -8.68 22.93 17.18
CA ILE A 147 -7.65 22.41 16.29
C ILE A 147 -6.30 22.68 16.94
N ALA A 148 -5.59 21.61 17.31
CA ALA A 148 -4.26 21.70 17.92
C ALA A 148 -3.16 21.76 16.86
N ALA A 149 -3.30 20.94 15.80
CA ALA A 149 -2.39 20.88 14.67
C ALA A 149 -3.12 20.31 13.45
N GLY A 150 -2.49 20.44 12.28
CA GLY A 150 -2.89 19.71 11.09
C GLY A 150 -2.39 20.36 9.81
N THR A 151 -2.42 19.57 8.75
CA THR A 151 -1.82 19.84 7.45
C THR A 151 -2.80 19.45 6.35
N THR A 152 -2.70 20.11 5.22
CA THR A 152 -3.44 19.82 3.99
C THR A 152 -2.45 19.78 2.84
N VAL A 153 -2.77 18.97 1.83
CA VAL A 153 -2.10 18.98 0.52
C VAL A 153 -3.10 19.53 -0.48
N ASP A 154 -2.73 20.63 -1.12
CA ASP A 154 -3.57 21.29 -2.13
C ASP A 154 -3.36 20.71 -3.54
N ALA A 155 -4.14 21.23 -4.49
CA ALA A 155 -4.12 20.83 -5.90
C ALA A 155 -2.75 20.95 -6.60
N SER A 156 -1.84 21.76 -6.06
CA SER A 156 -0.46 21.96 -6.54
C SER A 156 0.56 21.09 -5.80
N PHE A 157 0.10 20.19 -4.93
CA PHE A 157 0.94 19.35 -4.05
C PHE A 157 1.75 20.15 -3.04
N ASP A 158 1.30 21.36 -2.70
CA ASP A 158 1.90 22.17 -1.65
C ASP A 158 1.23 21.86 -0.30
N ARG A 159 2.06 21.79 0.76
CA ARG A 159 1.57 21.61 2.13
C ARG A 159 1.12 22.95 2.73
N ALA A 160 -0.06 22.96 3.35
CA ALA A 160 -0.55 24.10 4.12
C ALA A 160 -1.08 23.67 5.50
N SER A 161 -0.78 24.42 6.55
CA SER A 161 -1.22 24.10 7.91
C SER A 161 -2.54 24.78 8.29
N PHE A 162 -3.37 24.08 9.06
CA PHE A 162 -4.54 24.70 9.70
C PHE A 162 -4.11 25.76 10.72
N GLN A 163 -4.90 26.83 10.81
CA GLN A 163 -4.76 27.78 11.89
C GLN A 163 -5.41 27.22 13.17
N PRO A 164 -4.74 27.26 14.33
CA PRO A 164 -5.36 26.85 15.58
C PRO A 164 -6.61 27.68 15.88
N VAL A 165 -7.76 27.04 15.92
CA VAL A 165 -9.05 27.69 16.17
C VAL A 165 -9.96 26.78 16.98
N ALA A 166 -10.80 27.36 17.82
CA ALA A 166 -11.89 26.63 18.45
C ALA A 166 -12.97 26.32 17.41
N ILE A 167 -13.52 25.12 17.44
CA ILE A 167 -14.60 24.70 16.54
C ILE A 167 -15.92 24.46 17.27
N ALA A 168 -15.89 24.28 18.59
CA ALA A 168 -17.07 24.16 19.44
C ALA A 168 -16.77 24.64 20.88
N ALA A 169 -17.76 25.29 21.50
CA ALA A 169 -17.71 25.77 22.87
C ALA A 169 -19.11 25.76 23.53
N PRO A 170 -19.20 25.81 24.88
CA PRO A 170 -20.46 25.85 25.61
C PRO A 170 -21.23 27.15 25.44
N GLU A 171 -22.54 27.09 25.72
CA GLU A 171 -23.37 28.28 25.88
C GLU A 171 -22.82 29.20 26.99
N PRO A 172 -22.59 30.49 26.72
CA PRO A 172 -22.12 31.41 27.75
C PRO A 172 -23.18 31.52 28.84
N GLN A 173 -22.84 31.08 30.06
CA GLN A 173 -23.75 31.23 31.19
C GLN A 173 -24.13 32.70 31.37
N THR A 174 -25.43 32.98 31.32
CA THR A 174 -25.96 34.32 31.60
C THR A 174 -25.69 34.70 33.05
N LEU A 175 -24.54 35.31 33.32
CA LEU A 175 -24.34 36.14 34.50
C LEU A 175 -24.07 37.57 34.03
N SER A 176 -25.16 38.33 33.91
CA SER A 176 -25.21 39.80 34.01
C SER A 176 -24.14 40.59 33.23
N GLN A 177 -24.57 41.29 32.18
CA GLN A 177 -23.83 42.30 31.42
C GLN A 177 -23.38 43.54 32.25
N LEU A 178 -22.82 43.40 33.46
CA LEU A 178 -22.39 44.55 34.28
C LEU A 178 -21.03 44.42 34.99
N ALA A 179 -20.18 43.45 34.65
CA ALA A 179 -18.85 43.34 35.31
C ALA A 179 -17.61 43.28 34.40
N ALA A 180 -17.75 43.46 33.08
CA ALA A 180 -16.59 43.51 32.16
C ALA A 180 -16.25 44.93 31.65
N GLY A 181 -16.87 45.98 32.21
CA GLY A 181 -16.67 47.38 31.81
C GLY A 181 -15.70 48.19 32.67
N LEU A 182 -15.15 47.65 33.77
CA LEU A 182 -14.43 48.48 34.76
C LEU A 182 -13.00 48.06 35.12
N LEU A 183 -12.41 47.05 34.48
CA LEU A 183 -11.02 46.63 34.75
C LEU A 183 -10.02 46.93 33.63
N LEU A 184 -10.46 47.52 32.51
CA LEU A 184 -9.56 47.92 31.42
C LEU A 184 -9.06 49.38 31.50
N LEU A 185 -9.49 50.17 32.49
CA LEU A 185 -9.10 51.59 32.62
C LEU A 185 -8.03 51.88 33.67
N VAL A 186 -7.48 50.86 34.34
CA VAL A 186 -6.39 51.06 35.33
C VAL A 186 -5.00 50.74 34.74
N TRP A 187 -4.92 50.11 33.56
CA TRP A 187 -3.63 49.67 33.00
C TRP A 187 -3.07 50.52 31.85
N LEU A 188 -3.78 51.57 31.41
CA LEU A 188 -3.35 52.48 30.33
C LEU A 188 -3.10 53.92 30.81
N GLY A 189 -2.73 54.08 32.07
CA GLY A 189 -2.34 55.38 32.63
C GLY A 189 -1.12 55.24 33.52
N HIS A 190 0.04 54.96 32.94
CA HIS A 190 1.34 55.54 33.35
C HIS A 190 2.49 54.94 32.52
N LEU A 191 2.62 55.40 31.28
CA LEU A 191 3.94 55.57 30.68
C LEU A 191 4.56 56.83 31.28
N THR A 192 5.77 56.75 31.83
CA THR A 192 6.89 57.67 31.52
C THR A 192 8.18 57.29 32.24
N HIS A 193 9.16 56.84 31.44
CA HIS A 193 10.49 57.45 31.29
C HIS A 193 11.23 58.04 32.52
N SER A 194 12.37 57.44 32.89
CA SER A 194 13.71 58.06 33.01
C SER A 194 14.63 57.14 33.85
N ARG A 195 15.70 56.58 33.26
CA ARG A 195 17.09 57.08 33.20
C ARG A 195 17.78 57.36 34.56
N GLU A 196 18.88 56.60 34.73
CA GLU A 196 20.20 56.99 35.24
C GLU A 196 20.57 56.90 36.76
N ARG A 197 21.65 56.12 36.96
CA ARG A 197 22.86 56.36 37.79
C ARG A 197 22.83 56.14 39.31
N SER A 198 23.59 55.08 39.67
CA SER A 198 24.86 55.13 40.44
C SER A 198 24.86 55.28 41.97
N ALA A 199 25.57 54.31 42.58
CA ALA A 199 26.63 54.44 43.59
C ALA A 199 26.39 53.96 45.04
N SER A 200 27.25 52.99 45.42
CA SER A 200 27.99 52.90 46.70
C SER A 200 27.17 52.49 47.95
N HIS A 201 27.57 51.57 48.85
CA HIS A 201 28.89 51.32 49.44
C HIS A 201 28.86 50.08 50.39
N LYS A 202 30.00 49.36 50.54
CA LYS A 202 30.59 48.77 51.79
C LYS A 202 29.83 47.65 52.56
N THR A 203 30.42 46.60 53.14
CA THR A 203 31.79 46.03 53.27
C THR A 203 31.75 44.68 54.01
N ARG A 204 32.76 43.83 53.74
CA ARG A 204 33.50 42.87 54.63
C ARG A 204 32.74 41.75 55.38
N GLN A 205 33.22 40.51 55.21
CA GLN A 205 34.25 39.91 56.10
C GLN A 205 34.81 38.60 55.49
N ALA A 206 36.03 38.26 55.90
CA ALA A 206 36.89 37.19 55.39
C ALA A 206 37.31 36.25 56.53
N HIS A 207 37.62 34.98 56.21
CA HIS A 207 38.77 34.26 56.80
C HIS A 207 39.15 32.98 56.01
N PRO A 208 40.39 32.46 56.17
CA PRO A 208 41.13 31.68 55.16
C PRO A 208 41.49 30.24 55.58
N GLY A 209 41.98 29.45 54.61
CA GLY A 209 42.69 28.19 54.86
C GLY A 209 43.45 27.71 53.62
N ARG A 210 44.79 27.76 53.67
CA ARG A 210 45.76 27.23 52.68
C ARG A 210 46.03 25.73 52.94
N LEU A 211 46.40 24.92 51.93
CA LEU A 211 47.79 24.63 51.51
C LEU A 211 47.88 23.54 50.42
N HIS A 212 48.87 23.71 49.53
CA HIS A 212 49.26 22.94 48.34
C HIS A 212 49.82 21.52 48.61
N LEU A 213 49.85 20.67 47.57
CA LEU A 213 51.10 20.01 47.11
C LEU A 213 51.01 19.48 45.65
N THR A 214 52.14 19.55 44.94
CA THR A 214 52.36 19.37 43.50
C THR A 214 53.04 18.03 43.15
N PHE A 215 52.78 17.53 41.91
CA PHE A 215 53.50 16.63 40.97
C PHE A 215 54.98 16.21 41.28
N PRO A 216 55.56 15.09 40.73
CA PRO A 216 55.56 14.77 39.28
C PRO A 216 55.72 13.29 38.80
N ALA A 217 55.88 13.20 37.47
CA ALA A 217 55.88 12.13 36.47
C ALA A 217 56.93 10.98 36.47
N LEU A 218 56.58 9.95 35.67
CA LEU A 218 57.34 9.29 34.57
C LEU A 218 57.91 7.85 34.80
N ILE A 219 57.53 6.90 33.90
CA ILE A 219 58.38 6.08 32.98
C ILE A 219 57.80 4.66 32.68
N LEU A 220 57.42 4.49 31.40
CA LEU A 220 57.70 3.38 30.44
C LEU A 220 57.15 1.94 30.63
N ALA A 221 56.30 1.52 29.68
CA ALA A 221 56.45 0.21 29.04
C ALA A 221 55.87 0.22 27.61
N LEU A 222 56.73 -0.14 26.68
CA LEU A 222 56.54 -0.35 25.26
C LEU A 222 55.79 -1.68 25.03
N ILE A 223 54.61 -1.64 24.42
CA ILE A 223 54.02 -2.82 23.75
C ILE A 223 53.56 -2.37 22.37
N LEU A 224 54.32 -2.76 21.35
CA LEU A 224 53.81 -2.94 20.00
C LEU A 224 52.66 -3.95 20.09
N SER A 225 51.43 -3.48 20.05
CA SER A 225 50.34 -4.26 19.48
C SER A 225 50.02 -3.60 18.16
N THR A 226 50.40 -4.26 17.07
CA THR A 226 49.62 -4.21 15.84
C THR A 226 48.20 -4.63 16.21
N ALA A 227 47.39 -3.67 16.65
CA ALA A 227 45.96 -3.76 16.41
C ALA A 227 45.87 -3.64 14.89
N THR A 228 45.90 -4.79 14.22
CA THR A 228 45.20 -4.93 12.95
C THR A 228 43.86 -4.26 13.21
N SER A 229 43.62 -3.10 12.60
CA SER A 229 42.26 -2.63 12.45
C SER A 229 41.54 -3.80 11.81
N ALA A 230 40.74 -4.54 12.58
CA ALA A 230 39.57 -5.13 11.98
C ALA A 230 38.92 -3.94 11.31
N SER A 231 38.90 -3.88 9.97
CA SER A 231 38.02 -2.90 9.34
C SER A 231 36.67 -3.21 9.97
N ALA A 232 36.12 -2.22 10.68
CA ALA A 232 34.76 -2.36 11.13
C ALA A 232 33.93 -2.65 9.87
N GLN A 233 32.98 -3.56 9.99
CA GLN A 233 32.12 -3.91 8.86
C GLN A 233 31.50 -2.61 8.33
N ASP A 234 31.52 -2.46 7.02
CA ASP A 234 31.10 -1.29 6.25
C ASP A 234 30.48 -1.91 5.00
N SER A 235 29.19 -2.16 5.09
CA SER A 235 28.44 -3.06 4.23
C SER A 235 28.12 -2.43 2.87
N ASP A 236 28.02 -1.11 2.81
CA ASP A 236 27.78 -0.32 1.60
C ASP A 236 29.05 0.38 1.05
N ALA A 237 30.16 0.29 1.78
CA ALA A 237 31.48 0.79 1.42
C ALA A 237 31.58 2.32 1.31
N ASP A 238 30.80 3.04 2.11
CA ASP A 238 30.74 4.50 2.08
C ASP A 238 31.80 5.17 2.98
N GLY A 239 32.46 4.39 3.84
CA GLY A 239 33.52 4.81 4.76
C GLY A 239 33.06 5.02 6.20
N ILE A 240 31.79 4.79 6.51
CA ILE A 240 31.19 4.76 7.84
C ILE A 240 30.98 3.30 8.27
N PRO A 241 31.46 2.89 9.45
CA PRO A 241 31.19 1.54 9.94
C PRO A 241 29.70 1.28 10.21
N ASP A 242 29.19 0.08 9.88
CA ASP A 242 27.80 -0.38 10.09
C ASP A 242 27.26 -0.06 11.50
N ALA A 243 28.11 -0.13 12.52
CA ALA A 243 27.72 0.13 13.91
C ALA A 243 27.42 1.61 14.22
N SER A 244 27.75 2.50 13.31
CA SER A 244 27.59 3.96 13.39
C SER A 244 26.95 4.56 12.15
N ASP A 245 26.55 3.71 11.20
CA ASP A 245 25.99 4.08 9.92
C ASP A 245 24.46 4.14 10.02
N ASN A 246 23.87 5.29 9.67
CA ASN A 246 22.42 5.46 9.64
C ASN A 246 21.75 4.92 8.37
N CYS A 247 22.52 4.47 7.35
CA CYS A 247 22.04 3.72 6.19
C CYS A 247 22.99 2.57 5.80
N ILE A 248 23.06 1.54 6.66
CA ILE A 248 23.96 0.36 6.56
C ILE A 248 24.06 -0.29 5.16
N HIS A 249 23.06 -0.12 4.30
CA HIS A 249 22.97 -0.76 2.99
C HIS A 249 22.97 0.20 1.80
N VAL A 250 23.00 1.52 2.03
CA VAL A 250 22.96 2.54 0.98
C VAL A 250 23.92 3.68 1.31
N ALA A 251 24.99 3.74 0.51
CA ALA A 251 26.11 4.65 0.73
C ALA A 251 25.67 6.11 0.90
N ASN A 252 25.81 6.62 2.12
CA ASN A 252 25.55 8.01 2.48
C ASN A 252 26.69 8.59 3.36
N PRO A 253 27.87 8.89 2.79
CA PRO A 253 29.03 9.35 3.57
C PRO A 253 28.80 10.64 4.36
N GLY A 254 27.77 11.40 4.00
CA GLY A 254 27.33 12.62 4.68
C GLY A 254 26.47 12.37 5.93
N GLN A 255 25.92 11.15 6.08
CA GLN A 255 25.06 10.70 7.18
C GLN A 255 23.91 11.69 7.44
N GLU A 256 23.33 12.22 6.36
CA GLU A 256 22.15 13.08 6.41
C GLU A 256 20.96 12.33 7.04
N ASP A 257 20.27 13.00 7.95
CA ASP A 257 19.14 12.51 8.77
C ASP A 257 18.36 13.76 9.20
N ALA A 258 17.57 14.28 8.27
CA ALA A 258 16.81 15.51 8.40
C ALA A 258 15.59 15.34 9.33
N GLY A 259 15.08 14.11 9.44
CA GLY A 259 13.93 13.77 10.27
C GLY A 259 13.46 12.33 10.05
N GLY A 260 12.33 12.00 10.68
CA GLY A 260 11.66 10.72 10.52
C GLY A 260 10.16 10.91 10.30
N LEU A 261 9.36 9.96 10.77
CA LEU A 261 7.91 10.10 10.82
C LEU A 261 7.54 11.39 11.60
N TYR A 262 6.81 12.32 10.93
CA TYR A 262 6.45 13.66 11.42
C TYR A 262 7.56 14.72 11.50
N GLY A 263 8.67 14.49 10.79
CA GLY A 263 9.80 15.41 10.76
C GLY A 263 10.58 15.44 12.08
N PRO A 264 11.34 16.52 12.37
CA PRO A 264 12.36 16.49 13.41
C PRO A 264 11.80 16.24 14.83
N PRO A 265 12.58 15.58 15.70
CA PRO A 265 14.00 15.26 15.54
C PRO A 265 14.27 14.03 14.67
N SER A 266 15.50 13.94 14.17
CA SER A 266 16.04 12.73 13.54
C SER A 266 15.73 11.47 14.34
N ASP A 267 15.34 10.40 13.65
CA ASP A 267 15.04 9.10 14.25
C ASP A 267 16.25 8.14 14.23
N GLY A 268 17.37 8.58 13.64
CA GLY A 268 18.61 7.81 13.54
C GLY A 268 18.68 6.94 12.29
N ILE A 269 17.71 7.06 11.39
CA ILE A 269 17.71 6.45 10.06
C ILE A 269 18.04 7.55 9.04
N GLY A 270 18.93 7.28 8.10
CA GLY A 270 19.36 8.30 7.15
C GLY A 270 18.34 8.57 6.05
N ASP A 271 18.39 9.79 5.50
CA ASP A 271 17.43 10.26 4.48
C ASP A 271 17.40 9.33 3.24
N LEU A 272 18.51 8.68 2.89
CA LEU A 272 18.57 7.78 1.73
C LEU A 272 17.86 6.43 1.94
N CYS A 273 17.68 6.00 3.18
CA CYS A 273 17.14 4.69 3.51
C CYS A 273 15.84 4.74 4.33
N GLN A 274 15.31 5.94 4.60
CA GLN A 274 14.06 6.12 5.33
C GLN A 274 12.87 5.57 4.54
N CYS A 275 12.38 4.39 4.93
CA CYS A 275 11.20 3.81 4.30
C CYS A 275 9.94 4.64 4.58
N GLY A 276 9.15 4.93 3.54
CA GLY A 276 7.95 5.76 3.59
C GLY A 276 8.16 7.20 3.10
N ASP A 277 9.41 7.67 2.99
CA ASP A 277 9.77 8.97 2.40
C ASP A 277 9.86 8.81 0.88
N VAL A 278 8.70 8.71 0.23
CA VAL A 278 8.62 8.42 -1.21
C VAL A 278 8.97 9.61 -2.09
N ASN A 279 9.06 10.81 -1.52
CA ASN A 279 9.42 12.04 -2.23
C ASN A 279 10.88 12.48 -1.99
N ALA A 280 11.59 11.81 -1.08
CA ALA A 280 12.97 12.04 -0.72
C ALA A 280 13.25 13.45 -0.14
N ASP A 281 12.31 14.01 0.62
CA ASP A 281 12.51 15.26 1.39
C ASP A 281 13.06 15.04 2.81
N GLY A 282 13.26 13.77 3.19
CA GLY A 282 13.78 13.36 4.50
C GLY A 282 12.72 13.33 5.60
N LEU A 283 11.43 13.46 5.25
CA LEU A 283 10.31 13.37 6.18
C LEU A 283 9.31 12.33 5.67
N ILE A 284 8.66 11.62 6.59
CA ILE A 284 7.46 10.85 6.27
C ILE A 284 6.28 11.68 6.75
N ASP A 285 5.55 12.28 5.82
CA ASP A 285 4.37 13.10 6.12
C ASP A 285 3.21 12.98 5.13
N LEU A 286 2.23 13.87 5.25
CA LEU A 286 1.00 13.81 4.46
C LEU A 286 1.26 13.92 2.95
N LEU A 287 2.35 14.58 2.54
CA LEU A 287 2.71 14.69 1.14
C LEU A 287 3.11 13.32 0.56
N ASP A 288 3.85 12.51 1.34
CA ASP A 288 4.21 11.14 0.95
C ASP A 288 2.96 10.29 0.73
N ILE A 289 1.99 10.36 1.65
CA ILE A 289 0.73 9.65 1.53
C ILE A 289 -0.01 10.04 0.25
N ALA A 290 -0.12 11.33 -0.04
CA ALA A 290 -0.78 11.83 -1.25
C ALA A 290 -0.05 11.36 -2.53
N LEU A 291 1.29 11.43 -2.55
CA LEU A 291 2.11 10.98 -3.66
C LEU A 291 2.02 9.46 -3.85
N TYR A 292 1.96 8.72 -2.75
CA TYR A 292 1.80 7.27 -2.75
C TYR A 292 0.47 6.86 -3.39
N GLN A 293 -0.65 7.42 -2.95
CA GLN A 293 -1.97 7.12 -3.51
C GLN A 293 -2.01 7.37 -5.03
N ARG A 294 -1.36 8.46 -5.48
CA ARG A 294 -1.22 8.77 -6.91
C ARG A 294 -0.34 7.79 -7.65
N GLY A 295 0.79 7.40 -7.07
CA GLY A 295 1.70 6.39 -7.61
C GLY A 295 1.00 5.06 -7.83
N LEU A 296 0.24 4.59 -6.83
CA LEU A 296 -0.61 3.39 -6.92
C LEU A 296 -1.69 3.51 -8.00
N SER A 297 -2.14 4.72 -8.30
CA SER A 297 -3.13 5.01 -9.33
C SER A 297 -2.51 5.24 -10.72
N GLY A 298 -1.18 5.14 -10.85
CA GLY A 298 -0.45 5.33 -12.11
C GLY A 298 -0.51 6.76 -12.64
N LEU A 299 -0.77 7.75 -11.78
CA LEU A 299 -0.96 9.13 -12.19
C LEU A 299 0.36 9.93 -12.09
N LEU A 300 0.67 10.70 -13.14
CA LEU A 300 1.85 11.57 -13.21
C LEU A 300 1.58 12.98 -12.62
N PRO A 301 2.64 13.73 -12.21
CA PRO A 301 4.03 13.29 -12.11
C PRO A 301 4.20 12.30 -10.95
N THR A 302 4.85 11.17 -11.23
CA THR A 302 5.13 10.13 -10.25
C THR A 302 6.53 10.39 -9.74
N ALA A 303 6.63 11.11 -8.62
CA ALA A 303 7.83 11.13 -7.79
C ALA A 303 7.63 10.11 -6.67
N LEU A 304 7.51 8.84 -7.03
CA LEU A 304 7.46 7.73 -6.09
C LEU A 304 8.81 7.05 -6.12
N ASP A 305 9.56 7.14 -5.04
CA ASP A 305 10.78 6.36 -4.85
C ASP A 305 10.38 4.92 -4.45
N GLU A 306 10.32 4.03 -5.46
CA GLU A 306 9.95 2.62 -5.28
C GLU A 306 10.89 1.91 -4.31
N ASP A 307 12.15 2.34 -4.22
CA ASP A 307 13.14 1.74 -3.32
C ASP A 307 12.89 2.08 -1.84
N LYS A 308 11.96 3.02 -1.55
CA LYS A 308 11.61 3.50 -0.21
C LYS A 308 10.17 3.24 0.20
N CYS A 309 9.27 2.85 -0.69
CA CYS A 309 7.84 2.88 -0.41
C CYS A 309 7.33 1.73 0.48
N SER A 310 8.06 0.62 0.57
CA SER A 310 7.65 -0.53 1.40
C SER A 310 7.88 -0.24 2.89
N VAL A 311 6.79 -0.26 3.65
CA VAL A 311 6.76 0.05 5.09
C VAL A 311 6.10 -1.04 5.94
N VAL A 312 5.73 -2.16 5.31
CA VAL A 312 5.26 -3.36 5.98
C VAL A 312 5.72 -4.62 5.22
N GLY A 313 6.20 -5.64 5.94
CA GLY A 313 6.65 -6.90 5.35
C GLY A 313 8.11 -6.87 4.88
N GLY A 314 8.44 -7.55 3.77
CA GLY A 314 9.80 -7.59 3.20
C GLY A 314 9.79 -7.43 1.67
N ARG A 315 8.71 -6.86 1.14
CA ARG A 315 8.57 -6.51 -0.28
C ARG A 315 9.38 -5.27 -0.62
N LEU A 316 9.74 -5.15 -1.90
CA LEU A 316 10.50 -4.03 -2.44
C LEU A 316 9.64 -3.12 -3.33
N ASP A 317 8.39 -3.52 -3.62
CA ASP A 317 7.41 -2.80 -4.42
C ASP A 317 6.36 -2.08 -3.55
N CYS A 318 5.71 -1.10 -4.16
CA CYS A 318 4.75 -0.23 -3.49
C CYS A 318 3.33 -0.79 -3.55
N GLU A 319 2.69 -1.06 -2.41
CA GLU A 319 1.32 -1.58 -2.38
C GLU A 319 0.32 -0.73 -1.57
N PRO A 320 -1.01 -0.89 -1.78
CA PRO A 320 -2.03 -0.16 -1.03
C PRO A 320 -1.95 -0.31 0.50
N ASN A 321 -1.37 -1.42 0.97
CA ASN A 321 -1.23 -1.65 2.41
C ASN A 321 -0.12 -0.81 3.04
N ASP A 322 0.96 -0.54 2.31
CA ASP A 322 1.99 0.41 2.75
C ASP A 322 1.40 1.81 2.90
N HIS A 323 0.60 2.24 1.91
CA HIS A 323 -0.13 3.51 1.97
C HIS A 323 -1.08 3.56 3.18
N GLN A 324 -1.85 2.50 3.44
CA GLN A 324 -2.70 2.41 4.61
C GLN A 324 -1.89 2.45 5.92
N ARG A 325 -0.74 1.76 5.96
CA ARG A 325 0.16 1.76 7.12
C ARG A 325 0.74 3.14 7.40
N LEU A 326 1.11 3.89 6.36
CA LEU A 326 1.54 5.29 6.48
C LEU A 326 0.43 6.17 7.06
N ARG A 327 -0.82 6.01 6.60
CA ARG A 327 -1.98 6.75 7.15
C ARG A 327 -2.22 6.44 8.62
N GLU A 328 -2.14 5.17 9.00
CA GLU A 328 -2.26 4.73 10.40
C GLU A 328 -1.11 5.23 11.27
N ALA A 329 0.10 5.26 10.71
CA ALA A 329 1.27 5.82 11.35
C ALA A 329 1.06 7.32 11.60
N ILE A 330 0.57 8.08 10.61
CA ILE A 330 0.31 9.53 10.69
C ILE A 330 -0.77 9.92 11.72
N VAL A 331 -1.73 9.06 12.04
CA VAL A 331 -2.67 9.34 13.15
C VAL A 331 -2.28 8.68 14.48
N GLY A 332 -1.15 7.95 14.52
CA GLY A 332 -0.59 7.33 15.71
C GLY A 332 -1.33 6.07 16.18
N ILE A 333 -1.95 5.32 15.26
CA ILE A 333 -2.60 4.02 15.54
C ILE A 333 -1.58 2.88 15.46
N ALA A 334 -0.64 2.99 14.53
CA ALA A 334 0.44 2.04 14.30
C ALA A 334 1.75 2.48 14.98
N PRO A 335 2.66 1.55 15.34
CA PRO A 335 3.95 1.87 15.91
C PRO A 335 4.91 2.65 14.98
N GLY A 336 4.57 2.77 13.69
CA GLY A 336 5.34 3.51 12.68
C GLY A 336 5.36 2.79 11.32
N ALA A 337 6.10 3.37 10.37
CA ALA A 337 6.54 2.71 9.15
C ALA A 337 7.70 1.75 9.48
N ASP A 338 7.59 0.47 9.12
CA ASP A 338 8.69 -0.47 9.34
C ASP A 338 9.82 -0.18 8.33
N GLN A 339 11.08 -0.28 8.77
CA GLN A 339 12.24 -0.04 7.90
C GLN A 339 12.56 -1.27 7.06
N VAL A 340 11.69 -1.58 6.10
CA VAL A 340 11.69 -2.85 5.34
C VAL A 340 11.89 -2.68 3.83
N CYS A 341 11.85 -1.45 3.33
CA CYS A 341 12.14 -1.10 1.95
C CYS A 341 13.57 -1.48 1.52
N GLN A 342 13.76 -1.41 0.20
CA GLN A 342 14.98 -1.81 -0.50
C GLN A 342 16.20 -1.03 -0.05
N ASN A 343 16.05 0.26 0.20
CA ASN A 343 17.15 1.10 0.68
C ASN A 343 17.49 0.88 2.17
N ALA A 344 16.59 0.28 2.95
CA ALA A 344 16.83 0.00 4.37
C ALA A 344 17.42 -1.40 4.64
N ASN A 345 17.36 -2.33 3.70
CA ASN A 345 17.74 -3.73 3.92
C ASN A 345 18.63 -4.27 2.81
N ALA A 346 19.59 -5.13 3.19
CA ALA A 346 20.29 -5.94 2.22
C ALA A 346 19.29 -6.82 1.46
N LEU A 347 19.41 -6.87 0.13
CA LEU A 347 18.68 -7.82 -0.70
C LEU A 347 18.81 -9.23 -0.07
N PRO A 348 17.69 -9.92 0.20
CA PRO A 348 17.75 -11.23 0.81
C PRO A 348 18.61 -12.16 -0.05
N PRO A 349 19.45 -13.03 0.55
CA PRO A 349 20.25 -13.95 -0.22
C PRO A 349 19.34 -14.86 -1.07
N PRO A 350 19.80 -15.30 -2.25
CA PRO A 350 19.04 -16.22 -3.08
C PRO A 350 18.63 -17.46 -2.27
N PRO A 351 17.42 -18.00 -2.52
CA PRO A 351 16.93 -19.15 -1.78
C PRO A 351 17.87 -20.36 -1.92
N VAL A 352 18.03 -21.16 -0.89
CA VAL A 352 18.77 -22.43 -0.94
C VAL A 352 17.95 -23.50 -1.66
N ARG A 353 16.62 -23.47 -1.48
CA ARG A 353 15.70 -24.39 -2.16
C ARG A 353 14.37 -23.71 -2.49
N ILE A 354 14.03 -23.76 -3.76
CA ILE A 354 12.73 -23.34 -4.27
C ILE A 354 11.81 -24.56 -4.46
N VAL A 355 10.51 -24.38 -4.23
CA VAL A 355 9.50 -25.39 -4.57
C VAL A 355 8.29 -24.75 -5.26
N GLY A 356 7.85 -25.38 -6.35
CA GLY A 356 6.62 -25.02 -7.05
C GLY A 356 5.43 -25.82 -6.51
N SER A 357 4.39 -25.12 -6.09
CA SER A 357 3.07 -25.65 -5.77
C SER A 357 2.09 -25.21 -6.85
N GLY A 358 1.15 -26.07 -7.22
CA GLY A 358 0.17 -25.74 -8.24
C GLY A 358 -0.49 -26.93 -8.90
N ASP A 359 -0.98 -26.72 -10.12
CA ASP A 359 -1.72 -27.74 -10.85
C ASP A 359 -1.04 -28.18 -12.16
N SER A 360 -1.84 -28.56 -13.16
CA SER A 360 -1.40 -28.96 -14.50
C SER A 360 -0.66 -27.85 -15.25
N ILE A 361 -0.92 -26.58 -14.96
CA ILE A 361 -0.16 -25.45 -15.49
C ILE A 361 1.31 -25.59 -15.07
N THR A 362 1.54 -25.80 -13.77
CA THR A 362 2.88 -25.98 -13.19
C THR A 362 3.52 -27.31 -13.60
N GLN A 363 2.73 -28.31 -14.02
CA GLN A 363 3.26 -29.54 -14.64
C GLN A 363 3.60 -29.41 -16.13
N GLY A 364 3.37 -28.24 -16.75
CA GLY A 364 3.63 -28.06 -18.17
C GLY A 364 2.71 -28.90 -19.06
N PHE A 365 1.46 -29.15 -18.64
CA PHE A 365 0.58 -30.10 -19.31
C PHE A 365 0.44 -29.78 -20.80
N SER A 366 0.91 -30.71 -21.62
CA SER A 366 0.90 -30.67 -23.09
C SER A 366 1.45 -29.36 -23.68
N ALA A 367 2.39 -28.71 -23.00
CA ALA A 367 2.87 -27.36 -23.36
C ALA A 367 3.44 -27.27 -24.79
N ASN A 368 4.05 -28.34 -25.29
CA ASN A 368 4.59 -28.38 -26.66
C ASN A 368 3.58 -28.87 -27.73
N CYS A 369 2.35 -29.21 -27.35
CA CYS A 369 1.37 -29.72 -28.30
C CYS A 369 0.82 -28.61 -29.19
N SER A 370 0.86 -28.86 -30.50
CA SER A 370 0.50 -27.87 -31.52
C SER A 370 -0.79 -28.17 -32.28
N CYS A 371 -1.35 -29.39 -32.17
CA CYS A 371 -2.57 -29.77 -32.90
C CYS A 371 -3.37 -30.86 -32.18
N ASN A 372 -4.65 -31.00 -32.55
CA ASN A 372 -5.57 -31.95 -31.93
C ASN A 372 -6.56 -32.61 -32.92
N ALA A 373 -6.56 -32.22 -34.19
CA ALA A 373 -7.44 -32.81 -35.19
C ALA A 373 -6.87 -34.10 -35.79
N GLY A 374 -7.76 -35.08 -35.99
CA GLY A 374 -7.43 -36.37 -36.57
C GLY A 374 -6.68 -37.33 -35.64
N PHE A 375 -6.50 -38.57 -36.08
CA PHE A 375 -5.91 -39.64 -35.27
C PHE A 375 -4.49 -39.31 -34.76
N LEU A 376 -3.68 -38.61 -35.56
CA LEU A 376 -2.32 -38.20 -35.20
C LEU A 376 -2.28 -36.93 -34.33
N GLY A 377 -3.28 -36.05 -34.40
CA GLY A 377 -3.38 -34.87 -33.54
C GLY A 377 -3.73 -35.26 -32.09
N LEU A 378 -4.70 -36.16 -31.91
CA LEU A 378 -5.04 -36.73 -30.60
C LEU A 378 -3.89 -37.51 -29.97
N LEU A 379 -2.97 -38.04 -30.78
CA LEU A 379 -1.74 -38.69 -30.29
C LEU A 379 -0.80 -37.70 -29.60
N CYS A 380 -0.85 -36.40 -29.92
CA CYS A 380 -0.09 -35.39 -29.18
C CYS A 380 -0.52 -35.32 -27.73
N LEU A 381 -1.79 -35.62 -27.41
CA LEU A 381 -2.32 -35.59 -26.05
C LEU A 381 -2.13 -36.91 -25.28
N LEU A 382 -1.65 -37.96 -25.96
CA LEU A 382 -1.39 -39.26 -25.34
C LEU A 382 0.09 -39.37 -24.94
N CYS A 383 0.35 -39.72 -23.68
CA CYS A 383 1.69 -40.05 -23.20
C CYS A 383 2.26 -41.20 -24.07
N PRO A 384 3.45 -41.04 -24.69
CA PRO A 384 4.58 -40.20 -24.26
C PRO A 384 4.72 -38.84 -24.95
N ALA A 385 3.81 -38.45 -25.85
CA ALA A 385 3.88 -37.17 -26.56
C ALA A 385 3.08 -36.03 -25.88
N GLY A 386 2.13 -36.36 -25.01
CA GLY A 386 1.32 -35.41 -24.21
C GLY A 386 1.05 -35.85 -22.79
N GLY A 387 0.27 -35.05 -22.07
CA GLY A 387 0.15 -35.11 -20.60
C GLY A 387 1.11 -34.14 -19.93
N ASP A 388 1.48 -34.38 -18.68
CA ASP A 388 2.46 -33.54 -17.97
C ASP A 388 3.82 -33.54 -18.69
N GLN A 389 4.35 -32.35 -18.98
CA GLN A 389 5.65 -32.13 -19.61
C GLN A 389 6.50 -31.20 -18.73
N PRO A 390 6.95 -31.68 -17.55
CA PRO A 390 7.65 -30.87 -16.58
C PRO A 390 8.92 -30.20 -17.13
N GLU A 391 9.54 -30.76 -18.16
CA GLU A 391 10.67 -30.15 -18.86
C GLU A 391 10.36 -28.79 -19.49
N TYR A 392 9.08 -28.45 -19.71
CA TYR A 392 8.60 -27.18 -20.25
C TYR A 392 7.83 -26.33 -19.23
N SER A 393 7.80 -26.73 -17.96
CA SER A 393 7.14 -25.98 -16.90
C SER A 393 7.71 -24.56 -16.79
N TRP A 394 6.83 -23.58 -16.58
CA TRP A 394 7.19 -22.20 -16.28
C TRP A 394 8.06 -22.09 -15.02
N PHE A 395 7.90 -23.01 -14.07
CA PHE A 395 8.58 -22.93 -12.78
C PHE A 395 10.05 -23.33 -12.86
N ASP A 396 10.36 -24.53 -13.36
CA ASP A 396 11.71 -25.11 -13.38
C ASP A 396 12.00 -25.97 -14.63
N GLY A 397 11.22 -25.79 -15.69
CA GLY A 397 11.38 -26.52 -16.95
C GLY A 397 12.68 -26.16 -17.68
N GLY A 398 13.70 -27.01 -17.55
CA GLY A 398 15.01 -26.76 -18.19
C GLY A 398 15.02 -26.78 -19.72
N SER A 399 13.95 -27.23 -20.38
CA SER A 399 13.79 -27.13 -21.85
C SER A 399 13.00 -25.90 -22.29
N LEU A 400 12.40 -25.14 -21.35
CA LEU A 400 11.77 -23.86 -21.63
C LEU A 400 12.83 -22.78 -21.90
N GLY A 401 13.92 -22.80 -21.13
CA GLY A 401 15.10 -21.92 -21.32
C GLY A 401 14.99 -20.54 -20.68
N ASN A 402 13.84 -20.22 -20.10
CA ASN A 402 13.55 -19.01 -19.33
C ASN A 402 12.52 -19.29 -18.23
N SER A 403 12.53 -20.49 -17.65
CA SER A 403 11.71 -20.78 -16.48
C SER A 403 12.07 -19.87 -15.30
N PHE A 404 11.18 -19.74 -14.32
CA PHE A 404 11.41 -18.97 -13.10
C PHE A 404 12.73 -19.38 -12.41
N TYR A 405 13.02 -20.69 -12.36
CA TYR A 405 14.28 -21.23 -11.88
C TYR A 405 15.49 -20.87 -12.76
N ASP A 406 15.33 -20.85 -14.09
CA ASP A 406 16.40 -20.44 -15.01
C ASP A 406 16.79 -18.97 -14.81
N LEU A 407 15.85 -18.11 -14.40
CA LEU A 407 16.09 -16.69 -14.10
C LEU A 407 16.96 -16.51 -12.85
N TYR A 408 16.90 -17.45 -11.90
CA TYR A 408 17.87 -17.57 -10.80
C TYR A 408 19.24 -18.15 -11.24
N GLY A 409 19.42 -18.51 -12.50
CA GLY A 409 20.62 -19.17 -13.03
C GLY A 409 20.50 -20.70 -13.14
N GLY A 410 19.30 -21.25 -12.96
CA GLY A 410 18.98 -22.67 -13.13
C GLY A 410 19.89 -23.57 -12.31
N SER A 411 20.29 -24.72 -12.87
CA SER A 411 21.19 -25.66 -12.18
C SER A 411 22.56 -25.09 -11.80
N SER A 412 22.97 -23.97 -12.41
CA SER A 412 24.26 -23.33 -12.14
C SER A 412 24.23 -22.43 -10.91
N SER A 413 23.03 -22.07 -10.43
CA SER A 413 22.82 -21.23 -9.25
C SER A 413 23.24 -21.92 -7.94
N GLY A 414 23.27 -23.26 -7.92
CA GLY A 414 23.43 -24.05 -6.69
C GLY A 414 22.15 -24.19 -5.86
N ILE A 415 21.05 -23.56 -6.29
CA ILE A 415 19.72 -23.63 -5.68
C ILE A 415 19.06 -24.96 -6.03
N LEU A 416 18.48 -25.64 -5.05
CA LEU A 416 17.69 -26.85 -5.28
C LEU A 416 16.28 -26.48 -5.77
N SER A 417 15.79 -27.12 -6.83
CA SER A 417 14.42 -26.93 -7.32
C SER A 417 13.62 -28.24 -7.30
N SER A 418 12.32 -28.15 -7.03
CA SER A 418 11.37 -29.26 -7.03
C SER A 418 9.93 -28.77 -7.18
N ARG A 419 8.99 -29.67 -7.45
CA ARG A 419 7.55 -29.37 -7.49
C ARG A 419 6.78 -30.34 -6.60
N VAL A 420 5.69 -29.87 -6.01
CA VAL A 420 4.65 -30.69 -5.38
C VAL A 420 3.31 -30.61 -6.14
N SER A 421 3.28 -29.87 -7.24
CA SER A 421 2.08 -29.67 -8.05
C SER A 421 1.49 -30.99 -8.56
N GLN A 422 0.17 -31.03 -8.78
CA GLN A 422 -0.52 -32.19 -9.35
C GLN A 422 -1.59 -31.73 -10.34
N SER A 423 -1.67 -32.40 -11.49
CA SER A 423 -2.73 -32.15 -12.46
C SER A 423 -4.11 -32.39 -11.85
N GLY A 424 -4.97 -31.38 -11.89
CA GLY A 424 -6.30 -31.37 -11.27
C GLY A 424 -6.34 -30.91 -9.81
N ALA A 425 -5.22 -30.41 -9.25
CA ALA A 425 -5.22 -29.80 -7.92
C ALA A 425 -6.09 -28.53 -7.88
N GLU A 426 -6.77 -28.32 -6.75
CA GLU A 426 -7.57 -27.12 -6.47
C GLU A 426 -7.07 -26.44 -5.19
N MET A 427 -7.37 -25.17 -4.99
CA MET A 427 -7.04 -24.47 -3.74
C MET A 427 -7.88 -25.08 -2.63
N THR A 428 -9.17 -25.31 -2.93
CA THR A 428 -10.24 -25.64 -1.99
C THR A 428 -10.50 -27.14 -1.81
N GLY A 429 -10.65 -27.89 -2.90
CA GLY A 429 -11.29 -29.21 -2.88
C GLY A 429 -10.61 -30.26 -3.76
N GLY A 430 -11.31 -31.36 -4.03
CA GLY A 430 -10.77 -32.43 -4.87
C GLY A 430 -9.77 -33.36 -4.18
N GLY A 431 -8.96 -34.06 -4.98
CA GLY A 431 -8.03 -35.09 -4.51
C GLY A 431 -6.68 -34.57 -4.01
N ASP A 432 -6.33 -33.33 -4.39
CA ASP A 432 -5.11 -32.64 -3.98
C ASP A 432 -5.42 -31.15 -3.81
N THR A 433 -5.26 -30.65 -2.59
CA THR A 433 -5.53 -29.24 -2.22
C THR A 433 -4.24 -28.49 -1.91
N PHE A 434 -4.29 -27.16 -1.81
CA PHE A 434 -3.15 -26.40 -1.26
C PHE A 434 -2.74 -26.92 0.13
N SER A 435 -3.69 -27.28 0.98
CA SER A 435 -3.37 -27.86 2.30
C SER A 435 -2.64 -29.20 2.19
N ASN A 436 -2.91 -30.02 1.17
CA ASN A 436 -2.17 -31.27 0.92
C ASN A 436 -0.75 -30.98 0.40
N GLN A 437 -0.63 -30.08 -0.58
CA GLN A 437 0.66 -29.67 -1.10
C GLN A 437 1.55 -29.00 -0.03
N ALA A 438 0.96 -28.30 0.94
CA ALA A 438 1.68 -27.78 2.10
C ALA A 438 2.30 -28.88 2.97
N ASP A 439 1.61 -30.02 3.17
CA ASP A 439 2.19 -31.18 3.85
C ASP A 439 3.37 -31.75 3.07
N ASP A 440 3.23 -31.87 1.75
CA ASP A 440 4.28 -32.38 0.86
C ASP A 440 5.50 -31.45 0.81
N ILE A 441 5.30 -30.13 0.82
CA ILE A 441 6.36 -29.12 0.92
C ILE A 441 7.17 -29.31 2.21
N LEU A 442 6.47 -29.43 3.35
CA LEU A 442 7.12 -29.60 4.65
C LEU A 442 7.82 -30.95 4.80
N ALA A 443 7.51 -31.93 3.95
CA ALA A 443 8.17 -33.23 3.91
C ALA A 443 9.48 -33.25 3.10
N LEU A 444 9.78 -32.19 2.33
CA LEU A 444 11.02 -32.09 1.55
C LEU A 444 12.26 -31.91 2.44
N VAL A 445 13.41 -32.40 1.96
CA VAL A 445 14.70 -32.29 2.67
C VAL A 445 15.79 -31.77 1.72
N PRO A 446 16.46 -30.64 2.03
CA PRO A 446 16.09 -29.68 3.09
C PRO A 446 14.69 -29.09 2.82
N VAL A 447 14.02 -28.61 3.89
CA VAL A 447 12.75 -27.88 3.74
C VAL A 447 13.01 -26.62 2.91
N PRO A 448 12.15 -26.29 1.93
CA PRO A 448 12.32 -25.12 1.06
C PRO A 448 12.32 -23.80 1.85
N ASP A 449 13.01 -22.80 1.32
CA ASP A 449 13.00 -21.42 1.83
C ASP A 449 12.34 -20.42 0.86
N LEU A 450 11.93 -20.89 -0.32
CA LEU A 450 10.98 -20.19 -1.18
C LEU A 450 9.93 -21.18 -1.72
N VAL A 451 8.66 -20.94 -1.40
CA VAL A 451 7.51 -21.64 -1.95
C VAL A 451 6.84 -20.72 -2.96
N VAL A 452 6.69 -21.15 -4.21
CA VAL A 452 5.95 -20.41 -5.24
C VAL A 452 4.70 -21.19 -5.58
N LEU A 453 3.53 -20.59 -5.38
CA LEU A 453 2.23 -21.24 -5.53
C LEU A 453 1.45 -20.61 -6.67
N GLU A 454 1.04 -21.41 -7.65
CA GLU A 454 0.09 -21.01 -8.69
C GLU A 454 -1.07 -22.01 -8.69
N LEU A 455 -2.23 -21.59 -8.19
CA LEU A 455 -3.35 -22.49 -7.96
C LEU A 455 -4.67 -21.71 -7.90
N GLY A 456 -5.74 -22.25 -8.50
CA GLY A 456 -7.07 -21.65 -8.48
C GLY A 456 -7.84 -21.77 -9.79
N GLY A 457 -7.15 -22.07 -10.89
CA GLY A 457 -7.80 -22.27 -12.19
C GLY A 457 -8.85 -23.38 -12.14
N ASN A 458 -8.53 -24.51 -11.51
CA ASN A 458 -9.46 -25.64 -11.34
C ASN A 458 -10.64 -25.32 -10.40
N ASP A 459 -10.46 -24.43 -9.41
CA ASP A 459 -11.55 -23.98 -8.53
C ASP A 459 -12.61 -23.18 -9.28
N VAL A 460 -12.25 -22.59 -10.42
CA VAL A 460 -13.19 -21.99 -11.38
C VAL A 460 -13.68 -23.05 -12.36
N CYS A 461 -12.77 -23.78 -13.01
CA CYS A 461 -13.10 -24.67 -14.12
C CYS A 461 -13.96 -25.90 -13.76
N ASN A 462 -13.95 -26.34 -12.50
CA ASN A 462 -14.76 -27.48 -12.04
C ASN A 462 -16.15 -27.07 -11.51
N ARG A 463 -16.60 -25.84 -11.81
CA ARG A 463 -17.90 -25.31 -11.39
C ARG A 463 -18.92 -25.35 -12.53
N ASP A 464 -20.19 -25.36 -12.15
CA ASP A 464 -21.30 -25.57 -13.08
C ASP A 464 -22.07 -24.28 -13.42
N CYS A 465 -21.89 -23.21 -12.64
CA CYS A 465 -22.55 -21.92 -12.83
C CYS A 465 -21.83 -20.81 -12.02
N VAL A 466 -22.13 -19.55 -12.35
CA VAL A 466 -21.63 -18.39 -11.59
C VAL A 466 -22.61 -17.95 -10.50
N ASP A 467 -23.92 -18.07 -10.73
CA ASP A 467 -24.96 -17.74 -9.77
C ASP A 467 -25.41 -18.99 -8.97
N PRO A 468 -25.28 -19.01 -7.63
CA PRO A 468 -25.77 -20.12 -6.78
C PRO A 468 -27.29 -20.34 -6.85
N GLY A 469 -28.06 -19.41 -7.42
CA GLY A 469 -29.48 -19.61 -7.74
C GLY A 469 -29.72 -20.57 -8.91
N HIS A 470 -28.73 -20.78 -9.77
CA HIS A 470 -28.83 -21.60 -10.99
C HIS A 470 -28.35 -23.04 -10.81
N CYS A 471 -27.37 -23.30 -9.94
CA CYS A 471 -26.87 -24.64 -9.68
C CYS A 471 -26.34 -24.82 -8.25
N ALA A 472 -26.22 -26.08 -7.82
CA ALA A 472 -25.70 -26.42 -6.49
C ALA A 472 -24.16 -26.35 -6.39
N ASN A 473 -23.47 -26.32 -7.53
CA ASN A 473 -22.01 -26.30 -7.64
C ASN A 473 -21.55 -24.99 -8.31
N ALA A 474 -21.94 -23.86 -7.73
CA ALA A 474 -21.54 -22.54 -8.21
C ALA A 474 -20.08 -22.24 -7.86
N LEU A 475 -19.53 -21.16 -8.44
CA LEU A 475 -18.27 -20.57 -8.00
C LEU A 475 -18.20 -20.40 -6.48
N TYR A 476 -17.12 -20.87 -5.86
CA TYR A 476 -16.92 -20.80 -4.40
C TYR A 476 -17.04 -19.39 -3.86
N ASP A 477 -17.82 -19.20 -2.80
CA ASP A 477 -17.87 -17.91 -2.12
C ASP A 477 -16.50 -17.53 -1.51
N GLU A 478 -16.37 -16.23 -1.19
CA GLU A 478 -15.14 -15.67 -0.63
C GLU A 478 -14.71 -16.39 0.67
N MET A 479 -15.67 -16.84 1.49
CA MET A 479 -15.38 -17.55 2.74
C MET A 479 -14.76 -18.93 2.50
N THR A 480 -15.29 -19.69 1.54
CA THR A 480 -14.78 -21.01 1.19
C THR A 480 -13.38 -20.90 0.59
N TRP A 481 -13.18 -19.93 -0.31
CA TRP A 481 -11.87 -19.63 -0.89
C TRP A 481 -10.85 -19.21 0.19
N THR A 482 -11.21 -18.26 1.05
CA THR A 482 -10.36 -17.79 2.17
C THR A 482 -9.94 -18.96 3.08
N SER A 483 -10.89 -19.79 3.48
CA SER A 483 -10.63 -20.92 4.39
C SER A 483 -9.65 -21.93 3.78
N ALA A 484 -9.71 -22.12 2.46
CA ALA A 484 -8.82 -23.02 1.74
C ALA A 484 -7.38 -22.49 1.66
N VAL A 485 -7.23 -21.19 1.36
CA VAL A 485 -5.91 -20.53 1.36
C VAL A 485 -5.30 -20.57 2.77
N GLU A 486 -6.07 -20.24 3.81
CA GLU A 486 -5.63 -20.32 5.20
C GLU A 486 -5.20 -21.74 5.58
N ALA A 487 -5.91 -22.78 5.15
CA ALA A 487 -5.60 -24.16 5.50
C ALA A 487 -4.23 -24.65 5.00
N GLY A 488 -3.68 -24.06 3.93
CA GLY A 488 -2.31 -24.29 3.49
C GLY A 488 -1.31 -23.34 4.17
N LEU A 489 -1.62 -22.04 4.24
CA LEU A 489 -0.77 -21.04 4.88
C LEU A 489 -0.48 -21.38 6.35
N GLU A 490 -1.50 -21.70 7.14
CA GLU A 490 -1.36 -22.02 8.57
C GLU A 490 -0.35 -23.15 8.80
N LYS A 491 -0.29 -24.14 7.91
CA LYS A 491 0.71 -25.21 7.99
C LYS A 491 2.12 -24.70 7.71
N LEU A 492 2.29 -23.97 6.60
CA LEU A 492 3.60 -23.48 6.16
C LEU A 492 4.20 -22.49 7.18
N VAL A 493 3.37 -21.66 7.81
CA VAL A 493 3.81 -20.69 8.84
C VAL A 493 3.90 -21.29 10.26
N GLY A 494 3.53 -22.56 10.44
CA GLY A 494 3.59 -23.27 11.73
C GLY A 494 2.48 -22.93 12.72
N PHE A 495 1.37 -22.36 12.26
CA PHE A 495 0.20 -22.12 13.11
C PHE A 495 -0.59 -23.40 13.33
N ASN A 496 -0.67 -23.83 14.60
CA ASN A 496 -1.29 -25.09 14.99
C ASN A 496 -0.74 -26.33 14.25
N HIS A 497 0.46 -26.24 13.68
CA HIS A 497 1.11 -27.31 12.94
C HIS A 497 2.47 -27.65 13.58
N PRO A 498 2.86 -28.94 13.68
CA PRO A 498 4.07 -29.35 14.41
C PRO A 498 5.39 -28.95 13.74
N THR A 499 5.34 -28.53 12.47
CA THR A 499 6.48 -28.08 11.67
C THR A 499 6.09 -26.84 10.88
N SER A 500 7.08 -26.08 10.42
CA SER A 500 6.89 -24.90 9.57
C SER A 500 8.02 -24.84 8.54
N LEU A 501 7.91 -23.90 7.61
CA LEU A 501 9.07 -23.46 6.84
C LEU A 501 10.15 -22.88 7.78
N PRO A 502 11.43 -22.92 7.39
CA PRO A 502 12.51 -22.25 8.13
C PRO A 502 12.25 -20.75 8.31
N VAL A 503 12.68 -20.16 9.43
CA VAL A 503 12.63 -18.70 9.61
C VAL A 503 13.44 -18.01 8.51
N GLY A 504 12.90 -16.93 7.95
CA GLY A 504 13.46 -16.24 6.80
C GLY A 504 13.11 -16.90 5.45
N SER A 505 12.09 -17.77 5.42
CA SER A 505 11.50 -18.27 4.17
C SER A 505 10.40 -17.35 3.65
N THR A 506 10.11 -17.47 2.35
CA THR A 506 9.02 -16.73 1.67
C THR A 506 8.01 -17.70 1.08
N ILE A 507 6.72 -17.41 1.25
CA ILE A 507 5.59 -18.02 0.55
C ILE A 507 5.09 -17.00 -0.46
N TYR A 508 5.25 -17.29 -1.74
CA TYR A 508 4.89 -16.40 -2.83
C TYR A 508 3.67 -16.96 -3.58
N LEU A 509 2.54 -16.28 -3.40
CA LEU A 509 1.22 -16.62 -3.96
C LEU A 509 1.05 -15.91 -5.30
N LEU A 510 0.85 -16.69 -6.36
CA LEU A 510 0.54 -16.17 -7.69
C LEU A 510 -0.98 -16.13 -7.89
N GLY A 511 -1.47 -15.05 -8.50
CA GLY A 511 -2.88 -14.83 -8.76
C GLY A 511 -3.46 -15.90 -9.67
N VAL A 512 -4.74 -16.18 -9.48
CA VAL A 512 -5.54 -17.08 -10.31
C VAL A 512 -5.59 -16.53 -11.74
N PRO A 513 -5.14 -17.28 -12.77
CA PRO A 513 -5.11 -16.79 -14.15
C PRO A 513 -6.48 -16.41 -14.70
N ARG A 514 -6.52 -15.53 -15.70
CA ARG A 514 -7.75 -15.01 -16.34
C ARG A 514 -8.54 -16.04 -17.16
N VAL A 515 -9.16 -17.02 -16.49
CA VAL A 515 -9.95 -18.10 -17.10
C VAL A 515 -11.02 -17.58 -18.08
N GLN A 516 -11.55 -16.37 -17.86
CA GLN A 516 -12.50 -15.69 -18.77
C GLN A 516 -11.97 -15.48 -20.20
N ASP A 517 -10.65 -15.47 -20.41
CA ASP A 517 -10.05 -15.24 -21.73
C ASP A 517 -10.04 -16.53 -22.59
N LEU A 518 -10.26 -17.72 -22.00
CA LEU A 518 -10.11 -19.03 -22.64
C LEU A 518 -10.96 -19.24 -23.89
N TYR A 519 -12.24 -18.84 -23.86
CA TYR A 519 -13.12 -19.03 -25.02
C TYR A 519 -12.56 -18.30 -26.24
N ALA A 520 -12.32 -16.99 -26.09
CA ALA A 520 -11.79 -16.14 -27.16
C ALA A 520 -10.40 -16.61 -27.62
N ALA A 521 -9.53 -17.01 -26.69
CA ALA A 521 -8.22 -17.56 -27.00
C ALA A 521 -8.31 -18.83 -27.87
N GLY A 522 -9.26 -19.72 -27.59
CA GLY A 522 -9.48 -20.94 -28.38
C GLY A 522 -10.06 -20.68 -29.77
N VAL A 523 -11.04 -19.79 -29.87
CA VAL A 523 -11.60 -19.36 -31.15
C VAL A 523 -10.49 -18.76 -32.03
N ALA A 524 -9.60 -17.96 -31.44
CA ALA A 524 -8.45 -17.43 -32.16
C ALA A 524 -7.43 -18.54 -32.50
N LYS A 525 -7.18 -19.50 -31.60
CA LYS A 525 -6.24 -20.62 -31.81
C LYS A 525 -6.66 -21.50 -32.98
N GLN A 526 -7.91 -21.93 -33.05
CA GLN A 526 -8.38 -22.80 -34.15
C GLN A 526 -8.34 -22.10 -35.52
N GLN A 527 -8.32 -20.77 -35.57
CA GLN A 527 -8.12 -20.03 -36.81
C GLN A 527 -6.67 -20.03 -37.30
N THR A 528 -5.70 -20.41 -36.44
CA THR A 528 -4.28 -20.39 -36.80
C THR A 528 -3.86 -21.58 -37.66
N ALA A 529 -4.54 -22.73 -37.54
CA ALA A 529 -4.21 -23.93 -38.30
C ALA A 529 -5.44 -24.85 -38.46
N SER A 530 -5.56 -25.50 -39.62
CA SER A 530 -6.71 -26.37 -39.95
C SER A 530 -6.75 -27.69 -39.19
N ASP A 531 -5.67 -28.04 -38.49
CA ASP A 531 -5.54 -29.24 -37.67
C ASP A 531 -5.71 -28.95 -36.16
N ILE A 532 -6.24 -27.78 -35.83
CA ILE A 532 -6.68 -27.40 -34.49
C ILE A 532 -8.20 -27.19 -34.52
N ASP A 533 -8.91 -27.94 -33.70
CA ASP A 533 -10.36 -27.85 -33.48
C ASP A 533 -10.61 -27.74 -31.99
N CYS A 534 -10.61 -26.51 -31.48
CA CYS A 534 -10.74 -26.25 -30.05
C CYS A 534 -12.16 -26.50 -29.58
N ASP A 535 -13.17 -26.06 -30.33
CA ASP A 535 -14.58 -26.26 -30.02
C ASP A 535 -14.90 -27.76 -29.89
N SER A 536 -14.57 -28.57 -30.91
CA SER A 536 -14.84 -30.01 -30.86
C SER A 536 -14.10 -30.70 -29.70
N PHE A 537 -12.88 -30.29 -29.39
CA PHE A 537 -12.10 -30.91 -28.32
C PHE A 537 -12.69 -30.58 -26.95
N ARG A 538 -12.89 -29.29 -26.66
CA ARG A 538 -13.38 -28.80 -25.38
C ARG A 538 -14.76 -29.36 -25.05
N ASP A 539 -15.66 -29.42 -26.03
CA ASP A 539 -17.00 -30.01 -25.88
C ASP A 539 -16.97 -31.53 -25.67
N THR A 540 -15.98 -32.23 -26.21
CA THR A 540 -15.88 -33.70 -26.08
C THR A 540 -15.34 -34.10 -24.70
N PHE A 541 -14.48 -33.28 -24.12
CA PHE A 541 -13.75 -33.57 -22.88
C PHE A 541 -14.14 -32.66 -21.71
N ASN A 542 -15.18 -31.85 -21.87
CA ASN A 542 -15.71 -30.93 -20.87
C ASN A 542 -14.64 -29.98 -20.29
N VAL A 543 -13.79 -29.43 -21.15
CA VAL A 543 -12.62 -28.66 -20.71
C VAL A 543 -13.06 -27.28 -20.23
N CYS A 544 -13.15 -27.10 -18.92
CA CYS A 544 -13.54 -25.83 -18.28
C CYS A 544 -14.83 -25.25 -18.85
N GLU A 545 -15.90 -26.07 -18.95
CA GLU A 545 -17.13 -25.72 -19.66
C GLU A 545 -17.74 -24.39 -19.20
N ILE A 546 -17.61 -24.05 -17.90
CA ILE A 546 -18.07 -22.76 -17.36
C ILE A 546 -17.53 -21.54 -18.14
N ALA A 547 -16.31 -21.66 -18.68
CA ALA A 547 -15.64 -20.60 -19.42
C ALA A 547 -15.51 -20.86 -20.93
N THR A 548 -15.80 -22.07 -21.42
CA THR A 548 -15.50 -22.46 -22.80
C THR A 548 -16.70 -22.96 -23.60
N LEU A 549 -17.76 -23.46 -22.96
CA LEU A 549 -18.91 -24.03 -23.66
C LEU A 549 -19.75 -22.92 -24.30
N ASP A 550 -19.89 -22.87 -25.62
CA ASP A 550 -20.76 -21.90 -26.31
C ASP A 550 -22.22 -22.39 -26.40
N ALA A 551 -22.79 -22.68 -25.23
CA ALA A 551 -24.18 -23.08 -25.07
C ALA A 551 -24.69 -22.71 -23.67
N PRO A 552 -26.02 -22.62 -23.47
CA PRO A 552 -26.58 -22.43 -22.14
C PRO A 552 -26.20 -23.57 -21.20
N MET A 553 -25.65 -23.24 -20.03
CA MET A 553 -25.27 -24.17 -18.97
C MET A 553 -26.00 -23.76 -17.69
N ASN A 554 -26.84 -24.65 -17.14
CA ASN A 554 -27.65 -24.38 -15.93
C ASN A 554 -28.53 -23.10 -15.97
N GLY A 555 -28.86 -22.60 -17.17
CA GLY A 555 -29.68 -21.40 -17.34
C GLY A 555 -28.88 -20.12 -17.59
N GLU A 556 -27.55 -20.20 -17.59
CA GLU A 556 -26.64 -19.10 -17.91
C GLU A 556 -26.09 -19.28 -19.32
N ASP A 557 -26.09 -18.22 -20.13
CA ASP A 557 -25.35 -18.23 -21.39
C ASP A 557 -23.84 -18.02 -21.15
N LEU A 558 -23.03 -18.19 -22.19
CA LEU A 558 -21.58 -18.02 -22.10
C LEU A 558 -21.20 -16.61 -21.63
N GLN A 559 -21.87 -15.57 -22.15
CA GLN A 559 -21.56 -14.19 -21.77
C GLN A 559 -21.79 -13.95 -20.27
N THR A 560 -22.92 -14.40 -19.73
CA THR A 560 -23.23 -14.28 -18.29
C THR A 560 -22.17 -14.97 -17.44
N ARG A 561 -21.71 -16.16 -17.84
CA ARG A 561 -20.67 -16.89 -17.11
C ARG A 561 -19.32 -16.19 -17.19
N LEU A 562 -18.91 -15.71 -18.37
CA LEU A 562 -17.66 -14.97 -18.53
C LEU A 562 -17.66 -13.67 -17.72
N GLU A 563 -18.78 -12.94 -17.68
CA GLU A 563 -18.94 -11.75 -16.83
C GLU A 563 -18.86 -12.11 -15.34
N GLY A 564 -19.51 -13.19 -14.90
CA GLY A 564 -19.43 -13.68 -13.53
C GLY A 564 -18.02 -14.12 -13.11
N ILE A 565 -17.28 -14.80 -14.00
CA ILE A 565 -15.88 -15.18 -13.78
C ILE A 565 -15.00 -13.93 -13.69
N SER A 566 -15.22 -12.96 -14.58
CA SER A 566 -14.48 -11.68 -14.60
C SER A 566 -14.70 -10.84 -13.35
N LEU A 567 -15.77 -11.11 -12.59
CA LEU A 567 -16.00 -10.51 -11.27
C LEU A 567 -15.43 -11.36 -10.13
N ARG A 568 -15.41 -12.70 -10.26
CA ARG A 568 -14.99 -13.59 -9.17
C ARG A 568 -13.48 -13.72 -9.04
N ILE A 569 -12.75 -13.85 -10.16
CA ILE A 569 -11.29 -14.04 -10.13
C ILE A 569 -10.55 -12.86 -9.46
N PRO A 570 -10.89 -11.59 -9.77
CA PRO A 570 -10.28 -10.45 -9.05
C PRO A 570 -10.50 -10.55 -7.54
N ARG A 571 -11.68 -10.99 -7.08
CA ARG A 571 -11.97 -11.17 -5.64
C ARG A 571 -11.13 -12.28 -5.01
N TYR A 572 -10.90 -13.38 -5.70
CA TYR A 572 -9.98 -14.42 -5.21
C TYR A 572 -8.55 -13.90 -5.08
N ASN A 573 -8.09 -13.11 -6.04
CA ASN A 573 -6.76 -12.52 -6.02
C ASN A 573 -6.59 -11.43 -4.95
N GLU A 574 -7.64 -10.61 -4.72
CA GLU A 574 -7.70 -9.70 -3.58
C GLU A 574 -7.60 -10.45 -2.24
N ILE A 575 -8.27 -11.59 -2.10
CA ILE A 575 -8.15 -12.43 -0.90
C ILE A 575 -6.73 -12.98 -0.72
N LEU A 576 -6.05 -13.41 -1.81
CA LEU A 576 -4.65 -13.85 -1.73
C LEU A 576 -3.74 -12.72 -1.22
N ARG A 577 -3.90 -11.50 -1.75
CA ARG A 577 -3.20 -10.30 -1.30
C ARG A 577 -3.48 -9.98 0.17
N ASP A 578 -4.74 -9.92 0.56
CA ASP A 578 -5.16 -9.53 1.92
C ASP A 578 -4.67 -10.56 2.96
N LEU A 579 -4.72 -11.85 2.62
CA LEU A 579 -4.16 -12.90 3.47
C LEU A 579 -2.63 -12.80 3.54
N ALA A 580 -1.94 -12.58 2.41
CA ALA A 580 -0.49 -12.41 2.40
C ALA A 580 -0.07 -11.30 3.39
N LEU A 581 -0.72 -10.14 3.35
CA LEU A 581 -0.49 -9.06 4.32
C LEU A 581 -0.78 -9.49 5.76
N ALA A 582 -1.94 -10.10 6.01
CA ALA A 582 -2.36 -10.47 7.35
C ALA A 582 -1.40 -11.46 8.02
N TYR A 583 -0.84 -12.40 7.25
CA TYR A 583 0.18 -13.33 7.73
C TYR A 583 1.55 -12.66 7.88
N THR A 584 2.00 -11.86 6.91
CA THR A 584 3.31 -11.20 6.95
C THR A 584 3.44 -10.20 8.09
N SER A 585 2.44 -9.32 8.25
CA SER A 585 2.36 -8.40 9.40
C SER A 585 2.03 -9.12 10.72
N ASN A 586 1.62 -10.39 10.64
CA ASN A 586 1.08 -11.19 11.73
C ASN A 586 -0.09 -10.49 12.48
N GLN A 587 -0.84 -9.61 11.80
CA GLN A 587 -1.99 -8.90 12.38
C GLN A 587 -3.08 -9.88 12.84
N ASN A 588 -3.19 -11.03 12.18
CA ASN A 588 -4.13 -12.09 12.53
C ASN A 588 -3.66 -12.97 13.71
N GLY A 589 -2.41 -12.81 14.19
CA GLY A 589 -1.81 -13.66 15.22
C GLY A 589 -1.57 -15.11 14.80
N LYS A 590 -1.63 -15.41 13.50
CA LYS A 590 -1.53 -16.75 12.92
C LYS A 590 -0.17 -17.02 12.24
N ASN A 591 0.84 -16.19 12.43
CA ASN A 591 2.19 -16.42 11.92
C ASN A 591 3.23 -16.38 13.05
N PRO A 592 3.30 -17.41 13.91
CA PRO A 592 4.13 -17.40 15.12
C PRO A 592 5.63 -17.37 14.84
N HIS A 593 6.05 -17.66 13.60
CA HIS A 593 7.46 -17.74 13.19
C HIS A 593 7.90 -16.59 12.29
N GLY A 594 7.01 -15.66 11.94
CA GLY A 594 7.32 -14.53 11.07
C GLY A 594 7.76 -14.96 9.67
N ILE A 595 7.14 -16.02 9.12
CA ILE A 595 7.39 -16.46 7.75
C ILE A 595 6.78 -15.45 6.79
N GLU A 596 7.53 -14.97 5.82
CA GLU A 596 7.02 -14.00 4.86
C GLU A 596 6.00 -14.65 3.92
N VAL A 597 4.89 -13.96 3.69
CA VAL A 597 3.84 -14.33 2.74
C VAL A 597 3.55 -13.15 1.83
N ILE A 598 3.69 -13.36 0.53
CA ILE A 598 3.59 -12.33 -0.49
C ILE A 598 2.64 -12.81 -1.58
N ALA A 599 1.88 -11.91 -2.18
CA ALA A 599 1.07 -12.19 -3.36
C ALA A 599 1.52 -11.34 -4.54
N ASP A 600 1.65 -11.89 -5.74
CA ASP A 600 2.01 -11.08 -6.92
C ASP A 600 0.93 -10.04 -7.29
N TYR A 601 -0.33 -10.33 -6.93
CA TYR A 601 -1.48 -9.50 -7.24
C TYR A 601 -1.62 -8.34 -6.26
N VAL A 602 -1.76 -7.14 -6.81
CA VAL A 602 -2.02 -5.90 -6.06
C VAL A 602 -3.45 -5.40 -6.34
N ASN A 603 -3.77 -5.22 -7.63
CA ASN A 603 -5.10 -4.86 -8.14
C ASN A 603 -5.17 -5.17 -9.65
N GLU A 604 -6.35 -5.01 -10.26
CA GLU A 604 -6.59 -5.28 -11.68
C GLU A 604 -5.80 -4.37 -12.65
N SER A 605 -5.25 -3.25 -12.19
CA SER A 605 -4.52 -2.28 -13.02
C SER A 605 -3.02 -2.60 -13.12
N LEU A 606 -2.49 -3.45 -12.24
CA LEU A 606 -1.08 -3.80 -12.19
C LEU A 606 -0.81 -5.19 -12.76
N PRO A 607 0.28 -5.38 -13.52
CA PRO A 607 0.65 -6.70 -14.03
C PRO A 607 0.91 -7.71 -12.91
N SER A 608 0.26 -8.86 -13.00
CA SER A 608 0.43 -10.05 -12.17
C SER A 608 0.03 -11.27 -12.99
N ILE A 609 0.23 -12.48 -12.49
CA ILE A 609 -0.33 -13.68 -13.14
C ILE A 609 -1.86 -13.57 -13.25
N GLY A 610 -2.51 -13.03 -12.22
CA GLY A 610 -3.95 -12.85 -12.18
C GLY A 610 -4.52 -11.80 -13.14
N THR A 611 -3.72 -10.84 -13.59
CA THR A 611 -4.15 -9.77 -14.51
C THR A 611 -3.60 -9.92 -15.93
N THR A 612 -2.65 -10.82 -16.14
CA THR A 612 -2.00 -11.02 -17.45
C THR A 612 -2.99 -11.66 -18.43
N PRO A 613 -3.40 -10.94 -19.50
CA PRO A 613 -4.26 -11.51 -20.52
C PRO A 613 -3.49 -12.51 -21.39
N PHE A 614 -4.21 -13.53 -21.88
CA PHE A 614 -3.64 -14.55 -22.76
C PHE A 614 -4.54 -14.79 -23.98
N GLY A 615 -3.93 -15.24 -25.08
CA GLY A 615 -4.61 -15.47 -26.35
C GLY A 615 -4.17 -16.76 -27.04
N ALA A 616 -4.31 -16.80 -28.36
CA ALA A 616 -4.03 -17.97 -29.17
C ALA A 616 -2.56 -18.45 -29.09
N ASN A 617 -1.61 -17.57 -28.84
CA ASN A 617 -0.20 -17.97 -28.75
C ASN A 617 0.08 -18.63 -27.41
N GLU A 618 -0.59 -18.19 -26.37
CA GLU A 618 -0.36 -18.54 -24.99
C GLU A 618 -1.01 -19.87 -24.61
N ILE A 619 -2.06 -20.33 -25.28
CA ILE A 619 -2.64 -21.68 -25.08
C ILE A 619 -2.07 -22.69 -26.08
N ASN A 620 -1.93 -23.95 -25.66
CA ASN A 620 -1.44 -25.03 -26.54
C ASN A 620 -2.49 -25.39 -27.61
N GLY A 621 -2.07 -26.05 -28.70
CA GLY A 621 -2.98 -26.50 -29.77
C GLY A 621 -3.55 -27.90 -29.57
N GLY A 622 -3.19 -28.57 -28.49
CA GLY A 622 -3.67 -29.90 -28.11
C GLY A 622 -5.03 -29.82 -27.42
N ASP A 623 -5.06 -29.31 -26.20
CA ASP A 623 -6.31 -29.17 -25.42
C ASP A 623 -6.96 -27.79 -25.56
N CYS A 624 -6.26 -26.84 -26.17
CA CYS A 624 -6.69 -25.44 -26.27
C CYS A 624 -7.07 -24.88 -24.89
N PHE A 625 -6.35 -25.21 -23.83
CA PHE A 625 -6.69 -24.77 -22.48
C PHE A 625 -5.42 -24.47 -21.70
N HIS A 626 -4.52 -25.44 -21.59
CA HIS A 626 -3.29 -25.25 -20.84
C HIS A 626 -2.30 -24.36 -21.61
N PRO A 627 -1.39 -23.68 -20.90
CA PRO A 627 -0.39 -22.84 -21.53
C PRO A 627 0.49 -23.61 -22.52
N SER A 628 0.73 -23.02 -23.69
CA SER A 628 1.77 -23.45 -24.64
C SER A 628 3.16 -23.14 -24.08
N LEU A 629 4.23 -23.50 -24.80
CA LEU A 629 5.59 -23.00 -24.48
C LEU A 629 5.63 -21.46 -24.33
N SER A 630 4.90 -20.72 -25.17
CA SER A 630 4.82 -19.25 -25.07
C SER A 630 4.10 -18.82 -23.80
N GLY A 631 3.00 -19.49 -23.45
CA GLY A 631 2.27 -19.21 -22.22
C GLY A 631 3.08 -19.55 -20.97
N GLN A 632 3.78 -20.69 -20.96
CA GLN A 632 4.70 -21.07 -19.89
C GLN A 632 5.82 -20.03 -19.71
N SER A 633 6.42 -19.54 -20.80
CA SER A 633 7.40 -18.44 -20.74
C SER A 633 6.80 -17.13 -20.23
N GLN A 634 5.54 -16.82 -20.56
CA GLN A 634 4.86 -15.62 -20.08
C GLN A 634 4.57 -15.71 -18.57
N LEU A 635 4.10 -16.87 -18.09
CA LEU A 635 3.91 -17.13 -16.67
C LEU A 635 5.23 -17.01 -15.89
N ALA A 636 6.32 -17.58 -16.41
CA ALA A 636 7.65 -17.46 -15.79
C ALA A 636 8.09 -15.99 -15.67
N ALA A 637 7.89 -15.20 -16.73
CA ALA A 637 8.23 -13.78 -16.74
C ALA A 637 7.34 -12.96 -15.78
N GLY A 638 6.04 -13.25 -15.74
CA GLY A 638 5.10 -12.58 -14.82
C GLY A 638 5.43 -12.88 -13.36
N ALA A 639 5.68 -14.15 -13.02
CA ALA A 639 6.06 -14.56 -11.68
C ALA A 639 7.40 -13.94 -11.27
N TRP A 640 8.36 -13.81 -12.19
CA TRP A 640 9.64 -13.16 -11.93
C TRP A 640 9.53 -11.65 -11.72
N PHE A 641 8.62 -10.97 -12.42
CA PHE A 641 8.48 -9.52 -12.32
C PHE A 641 8.11 -9.07 -10.91
N SER A 642 7.18 -9.78 -10.25
CA SER A 642 6.74 -9.49 -8.88
C SER A 642 7.47 -10.34 -7.82
N ASN A 643 8.59 -10.96 -8.20
CA ASN A 643 9.36 -11.83 -7.31
C ASN A 643 10.10 -11.00 -6.25
N PRO A 644 9.92 -11.27 -4.95
CA PRO A 644 10.51 -10.47 -3.88
C PRO A 644 11.99 -10.77 -3.59
N ARG A 645 12.62 -11.71 -4.31
CA ARG A 645 13.99 -12.21 -4.02
C ARG A 645 14.92 -12.25 -5.21
#